data_AF-A0A8J4VBD1-F1
#
_entry.id   AF-A0A8J4VBD1-F1
#
_cell.length_a   1.000
_cell.length_b   1.000
_cell.length_c   1.000
_cell.angle_alpha   90.00
_cell.angle_beta   90.00
_cell.angle_gamma   90.00
#
_symmetry.space_group_name_H-M   'P 1'
#
loop_
_entity.id
_entity.type
_entity.pdbx_description
1 polymer ?
#
loop_
_entity_poly.entity_id
_entity_poly.type
_entity_poly.pdbx_seq_one_letter_code
_entity_poly.pdbx_strand_id
1 'polypeptide(L)'
;MNQLDHIFQSIKDTDTNKLQNLAQQFLQTYCKSKQNTKDNINLFYQYLKTKSTHLQNNATSQDIEQDALIYSKSILFLGAVSRYVPFIDSFTFYLNDIIEDLLKPFILTTVNTPIFLQIRYIALKSYTLILQVYANKVDEYSISFIEYLASLDLLSNSLENNKAIVDFVVIFMQCSPLEVIKRSKLIESLIKVYLNTQEQQLFEDLTQVLGQFFQLYLPFKSFKIENDDDDENDDDDEDNDNDSNMQENEKVKIENLNLPNQIHVNLLNETFKLLSKNPKYLQKESSTIFLGILCGYCTVYVGQNELSKSIYSFYFSYFKQDIIYEKENRKQTIYLLDSLRIGISNTVLKSVQIIRGERQEEMYHCLIDIITRGKEYFKKNPSKGVQSFYHRMRNSVILTLCSLLKSFNNFFKHADQFLKFASILADPIILSEFVHSLAIDINGTLDQQEKSDKIQKLNETYLPRVVYPLLQEIEKPVQKYSSMTKHILSSLGNIAESLQTELFQPFCTEVIESLCLFVENNWKSISNYGVVLIHTFTKIVKFIQDPEGKSLERVIGVYFKVLNASNSMELAEKDQDEDDGDDDEDEQGDKKNSESDVISNIVFTAIDSMTQCIPSVLLIKSESTKTQLINQYIDYLLEKIGTEEVIFDADRFIRLAQLDLLKELFVATSKQEINILTNLLDKIVKQLFYELIMIQIGIDLGEEELDANNHNQRKDICLNCFSTIVKLVSAQQRQSISGQINQLAKNPLPSTLETTDINIAYAKKDLLSCL
;
A
#
# COMPACT_ATOMS: atom_id res chain seq x y z
N MET A 1 2.80 36.27 -43.12
CA MET A 1 2.40 34.90 -42.80
C MET A 1 2.16 34.87 -41.30
N ASN A 2 0.93 34.66 -40.86
CA ASN A 2 0.57 34.77 -39.44
C ASN A 2 1.27 33.64 -38.66
N GLN A 3 1.62 33.87 -37.39
CA GLN A 3 2.26 32.85 -36.53
C GLN A 3 1.48 31.52 -36.49
N LEU A 4 0.14 31.58 -36.62
CA LEU A 4 -0.75 30.43 -36.76
C LEU A 4 -0.55 29.63 -38.05
N ASP A 5 -0.30 30.31 -39.18
CA ASP A 5 -0.12 29.64 -40.47
C ASP A 5 1.13 28.75 -40.43
N HIS A 6 2.19 29.20 -39.73
CA HIS A 6 3.39 28.41 -39.55
C HIS A 6 3.14 27.19 -38.67
N ILE A 7 2.41 27.32 -37.57
CA ILE A 7 2.17 26.19 -36.65
C ILE A 7 1.22 25.18 -37.29
N PHE A 8 0.13 25.60 -37.95
CA PHE A 8 -0.76 24.67 -38.67
C PHE A 8 -0.06 24.02 -39.85
N GLN A 9 0.84 24.73 -40.54
CA GLN A 9 1.71 24.13 -41.55
C GLN A 9 2.66 23.09 -40.94
N SER A 10 3.28 23.40 -39.79
CA SER A 10 4.11 22.43 -39.05
C SER A 10 3.30 21.21 -38.59
N ILE A 11 2.07 21.38 -38.10
CA ILE A 11 1.18 20.27 -37.73
C ILE A 11 0.85 19.41 -38.96
N LYS A 12 0.57 20.04 -40.10
CA LYS A 12 0.28 19.35 -41.37
C LYS A 12 1.46 18.47 -41.80
N ASP A 13 2.67 19.01 -41.73
CA ASP A 13 3.90 18.38 -42.22
C ASP A 13 4.51 17.38 -41.20
N THR A 14 4.09 17.42 -39.94
CA THR A 14 4.61 16.54 -38.87
C THR A 14 3.89 15.19 -38.85
N ASP A 15 4.64 14.10 -38.71
CA ASP A 15 4.08 12.77 -38.46
C ASP A 15 3.25 12.76 -37.17
N THR A 16 2.12 12.05 -37.16
CA THR A 16 1.21 11.99 -36.00
C THR A 16 1.94 11.59 -34.71
N ASN A 17 2.90 10.67 -34.78
CA ASN A 17 3.69 10.20 -33.64
C ASN A 17 4.69 11.23 -33.09
N LYS A 18 4.97 12.31 -33.83
CA LYS A 18 5.89 13.39 -33.44
C LYS A 18 5.17 14.68 -33.01
N LEU A 19 3.83 14.68 -33.03
CA LEU A 19 3.04 15.86 -32.66
C LEU A 19 3.27 16.30 -31.20
N GLN A 20 3.64 15.38 -30.32
CA GLN A 20 3.98 15.69 -28.93
C GLN A 20 5.22 16.61 -28.83
N ASN A 21 6.27 16.32 -29.58
CA ASN A 21 7.48 17.14 -29.61
C ASN A 21 7.19 18.54 -30.15
N LEU A 22 6.33 18.61 -31.17
CA LEU A 22 5.87 19.89 -31.71
C LEU A 22 5.04 20.67 -30.67
N ALA A 23 4.20 20.00 -29.87
CA ALA A 23 3.42 20.62 -28.81
C ALA A 23 4.33 21.21 -27.71
N GLN A 24 5.36 20.48 -27.30
CA GLN A 24 6.35 20.96 -26.34
C GLN A 24 7.12 22.18 -26.88
N GLN A 25 7.57 22.13 -28.13
CA GLN A 25 8.23 23.28 -28.78
C GLN A 25 7.31 24.50 -28.87
N PHE A 26 6.04 24.28 -29.22
CA PHE A 26 5.04 25.34 -29.25
C PHE A 26 4.86 25.99 -27.87
N LEU A 27 4.75 25.18 -26.81
CA LEU A 27 4.60 25.67 -25.44
C LEU A 27 5.81 26.49 -25.00
N GLN A 28 7.04 25.99 -25.21
CA GLN A 28 8.27 26.71 -24.87
C GLN A 28 8.42 28.03 -25.64
N THR A 29 7.98 28.06 -26.90
CA THR A 29 8.19 29.21 -27.77
C THR A 29 7.13 30.28 -27.59
N TYR A 30 5.85 29.88 -27.45
CA TYR A 30 4.71 30.80 -27.54
C TYR A 30 3.94 30.95 -26.22
N CYS A 31 4.09 30.05 -25.25
CA CYS A 31 3.36 30.06 -23.98
C CYS A 31 4.24 30.52 -22.80
N LYS A 32 4.88 31.69 -22.94
CA LYS A 32 5.83 32.23 -21.93
C LYS A 32 5.17 32.99 -20.77
N SER A 33 3.89 33.30 -20.86
CA SER A 33 3.11 33.97 -19.81
C SER A 33 1.67 33.44 -19.78
N LYS A 34 0.97 33.62 -18.65
CA LYS A 34 -0.45 33.21 -18.51
C LYS A 34 -1.33 33.81 -19.61
N GLN A 35 -1.15 35.09 -19.93
CA GLN A 35 -1.91 35.80 -20.96
C GLN A 35 -1.57 35.30 -22.38
N ASN A 36 -0.29 35.17 -22.73
CA ASN A 36 0.11 34.66 -24.05
C ASN A 36 -0.38 33.23 -24.29
N THR A 37 -0.36 32.41 -23.23
CA THR A 37 -0.88 31.04 -23.26
C THR A 37 -2.39 31.05 -23.52
N LYS A 38 -3.13 31.92 -22.82
CA LYS A 38 -4.58 32.09 -23.01
C LYS A 38 -4.91 32.55 -24.44
N ASP A 39 -4.18 33.51 -24.97
CA ASP A 39 -4.42 34.05 -26.31
C ASP A 39 -4.11 33.01 -27.39
N ASN A 40 -3.01 32.27 -27.26
CA ASN A 40 -2.64 31.23 -28.22
C ASN A 40 -3.60 30.03 -28.20
N ILE A 41 -4.09 29.62 -27.03
CA ILE A 41 -5.12 28.58 -26.93
C ILE A 41 -6.43 29.04 -27.59
N ASN A 42 -6.86 30.29 -27.35
CA ASN A 42 -8.05 30.85 -28.00
C ASN A 42 -7.93 30.83 -29.52
N LEU A 43 -6.77 31.25 -30.05
CA LEU A 43 -6.51 31.28 -31.48
C LEU A 43 -6.62 29.88 -32.10
N PHE A 44 -6.05 28.87 -31.43
CA PHE A 44 -6.20 27.46 -31.84
C PHE A 44 -7.66 27.01 -31.83
N TYR A 45 -8.38 27.30 -30.74
CA TYR A 45 -9.78 26.96 -30.59
C TYR A 45 -10.65 27.60 -31.69
N GLN A 46 -10.50 28.90 -31.98
CA GLN A 46 -11.29 29.59 -33.01
C GLN A 46 -11.04 29.01 -34.42
N TYR A 47 -9.79 28.69 -34.75
CA TYR A 47 -9.46 28.04 -36.03
C TYR A 47 -10.14 26.67 -36.14
N LEU A 48 -9.99 25.84 -35.11
CA LEU A 48 -10.58 24.51 -35.06
C LEU A 48 -12.11 24.55 -35.08
N LYS A 49 -12.74 25.54 -34.44
CA LYS A 49 -14.20 25.72 -34.45
C LYS A 49 -14.73 26.01 -35.85
N THR A 50 -14.03 26.85 -36.59
CA THR A 50 -14.37 27.16 -37.99
C THR A 50 -14.27 25.90 -38.86
N LYS A 51 -13.18 25.12 -38.70
CA LYS A 51 -12.98 23.86 -39.44
C LYS A 51 -13.97 22.77 -39.03
N SER A 52 -14.28 22.64 -37.74
CA SER A 52 -15.31 21.75 -37.19
C SER A 52 -16.67 21.99 -37.86
N THR A 53 -17.12 23.25 -37.88
CA THR A 53 -18.39 23.65 -38.50
C THR A 53 -18.41 23.32 -40.01
N HIS A 54 -17.30 23.56 -40.71
CA HIS A 54 -17.17 23.24 -42.13
C HIS A 54 -17.29 21.74 -42.41
N LEU A 55 -16.61 20.90 -41.61
CA LEU A 55 -16.66 19.45 -41.74
C LEU A 55 -18.05 18.90 -41.46
N GLN A 56 -18.73 19.40 -40.43
CA GLN A 56 -20.10 18.98 -40.09
C GLN A 56 -21.10 19.32 -41.20
N ASN A 57 -21.02 20.52 -41.77
CA ASN A 57 -21.93 20.95 -42.84
C ASN A 57 -21.71 20.20 -44.15
N ASN A 58 -20.51 19.64 -44.36
CA ASN A 58 -20.12 18.93 -45.57
C ASN A 58 -19.93 17.43 -45.37
N ALA A 59 -20.54 16.84 -44.34
CA ALA A 59 -20.28 15.47 -43.90
C ALA A 59 -20.52 14.37 -44.97
N THR A 60 -21.27 14.66 -46.04
CA THR A 60 -21.56 13.74 -47.15
C THR A 60 -20.75 14.02 -48.43
N SER A 61 -19.86 15.01 -48.43
CA SER A 61 -19.03 15.38 -49.59
C SER A 61 -17.78 14.51 -49.67
N GLN A 62 -17.36 14.12 -50.89
CA GLN A 62 -16.11 13.39 -51.12
C GLN A 62 -14.85 14.28 -51.02
N ASP A 63 -15.00 15.62 -50.99
CA ASP A 63 -13.90 16.58 -51.10
C ASP A 63 -13.32 17.06 -49.75
N ILE A 64 -13.58 16.37 -48.64
CA ILE A 64 -13.18 16.83 -47.28
C ILE A 64 -11.93 16.16 -46.69
N GLU A 65 -11.28 15.24 -47.41
CA GLU A 65 -10.19 14.40 -46.87
C GLU A 65 -9.01 15.20 -46.29
N GLN A 66 -8.51 16.21 -47.00
CA GLN A 66 -7.38 17.02 -46.51
C GLN A 66 -7.74 17.87 -45.29
N ASP A 67 -8.95 18.43 -45.29
CA ASP A 67 -9.45 19.23 -44.17
C ASP A 67 -9.69 18.35 -42.93
N ALA A 68 -10.19 17.13 -43.12
CA ALA A 68 -10.34 16.13 -42.07
C ALA A 68 -9.00 15.69 -41.48
N LEU A 69 -7.97 15.50 -42.31
CA LEU A 69 -6.63 15.13 -41.87
C LEU A 69 -5.98 16.25 -41.02
N ILE A 70 -6.01 17.48 -41.52
CA ILE A 70 -5.45 18.64 -40.81
C ILE A 70 -6.20 18.86 -39.49
N TYR A 71 -7.53 18.77 -39.52
CA TYR A 71 -8.37 18.87 -38.33
C TYR A 71 -7.99 17.79 -37.31
N SER A 72 -7.95 16.52 -37.72
CA SER A 72 -7.58 15.41 -36.85
C SER A 72 -6.22 15.61 -36.16
N LYS A 73 -5.16 15.93 -36.93
CA LYS A 73 -3.83 16.21 -36.35
C LYS A 73 -3.85 17.39 -35.39
N SER A 74 -4.63 18.43 -35.71
CA SER A 74 -4.69 19.65 -34.91
C SER A 74 -5.45 19.46 -33.59
N ILE A 75 -6.50 18.63 -33.56
CA ILE A 75 -7.19 18.29 -32.32
C ILE A 75 -6.32 17.40 -31.43
N LEU A 76 -5.60 16.44 -32.01
CA LEU A 76 -4.68 15.58 -31.25
C LEU A 76 -3.54 16.41 -30.66
N PHE A 77 -3.00 17.34 -31.45
CA PHE A 77 -2.03 18.34 -30.98
C PHE A 77 -2.58 19.16 -29.82
N LEU A 78 -3.84 19.62 -29.88
CA LEU A 78 -4.47 20.37 -28.79
C LEU A 78 -4.56 19.56 -27.49
N GLY A 79 -4.86 18.25 -27.59
CA GLY A 79 -4.81 17.33 -26.44
C GLY A 79 -3.40 17.13 -25.90
N ALA A 80 -2.37 17.10 -26.76
CA ALA A 80 -0.98 17.08 -26.30
C ALA A 80 -0.58 18.40 -25.60
N VAL A 81 -1.03 19.55 -26.13
CA VAL A 81 -0.82 20.86 -25.51
C VAL A 81 -1.45 20.92 -24.11
N SER A 82 -2.66 20.37 -23.93
CA SER A 82 -3.32 20.37 -22.62
C SER A 82 -2.52 19.63 -21.56
N ARG A 83 -1.74 18.60 -21.95
CA ARG A 83 -0.92 17.81 -21.04
C ARG A 83 0.30 18.57 -20.49
N TYR A 84 0.89 19.45 -21.29
CA TYR A 84 2.19 20.07 -20.98
C TYR A 84 2.10 21.58 -20.73
N VAL A 85 0.89 22.14 -20.68
CA VAL A 85 0.69 23.59 -20.58
C VAL A 85 1.23 24.13 -19.24
N PRO A 86 2.15 25.12 -19.24
CA PRO A 86 2.77 25.63 -18.01
C PRO A 86 1.81 26.48 -17.15
N PHE A 87 0.71 26.97 -17.73
CA PHE A 87 -0.31 27.77 -17.04
C PHE A 87 -1.68 27.09 -17.17
N ILE A 88 -1.93 26.08 -16.34
CA ILE A 88 -3.12 25.21 -16.38
C ILE A 88 -4.43 26.01 -16.45
N ASP A 89 -4.57 27.09 -15.67
CA ASP A 89 -5.74 27.98 -15.66
C ASP A 89 -6.09 28.57 -17.05
N SER A 90 -5.08 28.84 -17.87
CA SER A 90 -5.29 29.45 -19.19
C SER A 90 -5.97 28.49 -20.16
N PHE A 91 -5.72 27.19 -20.01
CA PHE A 91 -6.40 26.14 -20.76
C PHE A 91 -7.78 25.83 -20.15
N THR A 92 -7.88 25.79 -18.82
CA THR A 92 -9.15 25.60 -18.09
C THR A 92 -10.25 26.57 -18.55
N PHE A 93 -9.89 27.80 -18.92
CA PHE A 93 -10.83 28.81 -19.41
C PHE A 93 -11.57 28.39 -20.69
N TYR A 94 -10.92 27.64 -21.59
CA TYR A 94 -11.50 27.18 -22.87
C TYR A 94 -11.89 25.70 -22.85
N LEU A 95 -11.67 25.00 -21.73
CA LEU A 95 -11.84 23.55 -21.63
C LEU A 95 -13.26 23.11 -22.04
N ASN A 96 -14.29 23.77 -21.51
CA ASN A 96 -15.68 23.45 -21.85
C ASN A 96 -15.96 23.68 -23.35
N ASP A 97 -15.56 24.83 -23.88
CA ASP A 97 -15.77 25.17 -25.29
C ASP A 97 -15.04 24.19 -26.22
N ILE A 98 -13.82 23.76 -25.87
CA ILE A 98 -13.06 22.76 -26.63
C ILE A 98 -13.81 21.42 -26.62
N ILE A 99 -14.33 20.97 -25.47
CA ILE A 99 -15.05 19.70 -25.38
C ILE A 99 -16.36 19.77 -26.16
N GLU A 100 -17.20 20.78 -25.92
CA GLU A 100 -18.53 20.89 -26.52
C GLU A 100 -18.51 21.22 -28.02
N ASP A 101 -17.62 22.11 -28.49
CA ASP A 101 -17.63 22.57 -29.88
C ASP A 101 -16.72 21.73 -30.80
N LEU A 102 -15.65 21.13 -30.25
CA LEU A 102 -14.62 20.46 -31.05
C LEU A 102 -14.61 18.95 -30.89
N LEU A 103 -14.80 18.41 -29.68
CA LEU A 103 -14.65 16.97 -29.44
C LEU A 103 -15.99 16.23 -29.51
N LYS A 104 -16.95 16.66 -28.67
CA LYS A 104 -18.25 16.03 -28.49
C LYS A 104 -19.02 15.81 -29.81
N PRO A 105 -19.09 16.77 -30.75
CA PRO A 105 -19.86 16.56 -31.98
C PRO A 105 -19.31 15.45 -32.86
N PHE A 106 -18.00 15.23 -32.87
CA PHE A 106 -17.37 14.17 -33.65
C PHE A 106 -17.32 12.84 -32.90
N ILE A 107 -17.23 12.86 -31.57
CA ILE A 107 -17.35 11.64 -30.77
C ILE A 107 -18.75 11.05 -30.91
N LEU A 108 -19.79 11.88 -30.77
CA LEU A 108 -21.21 11.47 -30.80
C LEU A 108 -21.82 11.42 -32.21
N THR A 109 -21.05 11.66 -33.28
CA THR A 109 -21.58 11.67 -34.65
C THR A 109 -22.04 10.28 -35.10
N THR A 110 -23.24 10.16 -35.65
CA THR A 110 -23.76 8.91 -36.23
C THR A 110 -23.27 8.64 -37.66
N VAL A 111 -22.51 9.58 -38.25
CA VAL A 111 -21.93 9.44 -39.60
C VAL A 111 -20.81 8.39 -39.57
N ASN A 112 -21.00 7.27 -40.26
CA ASN A 112 -20.06 6.14 -40.29
C ASN A 112 -19.32 6.03 -41.63
N THR A 113 -18.66 7.11 -42.06
CA THR A 113 -17.69 7.05 -43.18
C THR A 113 -16.28 6.83 -42.63
N PRO A 114 -15.34 6.26 -43.40
CA PRO A 114 -13.96 6.02 -42.93
C PRO A 114 -13.28 7.27 -42.34
N ILE A 115 -13.50 8.42 -42.97
CA ILE A 115 -12.94 9.72 -42.54
C ILE A 115 -13.53 10.15 -41.18
N PHE A 116 -14.86 10.08 -41.02
CA PHE A 116 -15.50 10.48 -39.76
C PHE A 116 -15.24 9.48 -38.63
N LEU A 117 -15.04 8.20 -38.95
CA LEU A 117 -14.55 7.21 -37.99
C LEU A 117 -13.16 7.59 -37.50
N GLN A 118 -12.23 7.95 -38.40
CA GLN A 118 -10.89 8.39 -38.02
C GLN A 118 -10.92 9.64 -37.13
N ILE A 119 -11.69 10.67 -37.50
CA ILE A 119 -11.83 11.89 -36.68
C ILE A 119 -12.42 11.54 -35.30
N ARG A 120 -13.43 10.67 -35.23
CA ARG A 120 -14.06 10.24 -33.97
C ARG A 120 -13.05 9.69 -32.97
N TYR A 121 -12.23 8.73 -33.39
CA TYR A 121 -11.26 8.10 -32.50
C TYR A 121 -10.07 9.00 -32.17
N ILE A 122 -9.70 9.93 -33.06
CA ILE A 122 -8.69 10.95 -32.76
C ILE A 122 -9.23 12.00 -31.77
N ALA A 123 -10.49 12.39 -31.91
CA ALA A 123 -11.17 13.25 -30.92
C ALA A 123 -11.25 12.55 -29.55
N LEU A 124 -11.55 11.24 -29.52
CA LEU A 124 -11.54 10.45 -28.28
C LEU A 124 -10.14 10.37 -27.66
N LYS A 125 -9.08 10.18 -28.45
CA LYS A 125 -7.68 10.22 -27.97
C LYS A 125 -7.32 11.58 -27.38
N SER A 126 -7.69 12.67 -28.07
CA SER A 126 -7.48 14.03 -27.57
C SER A 126 -8.22 14.27 -26.25
N TYR A 127 -9.47 13.83 -26.17
CA TYR A 127 -10.24 13.89 -24.93
C TYR A 127 -9.61 13.08 -23.79
N THR A 128 -9.06 11.91 -24.10
CA THR A 128 -8.35 11.06 -23.12
C THR A 128 -7.11 11.77 -22.56
N LEU A 129 -6.35 12.50 -23.40
CA LEU A 129 -5.22 13.31 -22.94
C LEU A 129 -5.65 14.48 -22.06
N ILE A 130 -6.80 15.10 -22.36
CA ILE A 130 -7.38 16.16 -21.53
C ILE A 130 -7.81 15.59 -20.17
N LEU A 131 -8.46 14.42 -20.15
CA LEU A 131 -8.90 13.74 -18.94
C LEU A 131 -7.77 13.50 -17.94
N GLN A 132 -6.59 13.11 -18.43
CA GLN A 132 -5.40 12.87 -17.60
C GLN A 132 -4.98 14.07 -16.76
N VAL A 133 -5.24 15.30 -17.22
CA VAL A 133 -4.85 16.54 -16.50
C VAL A 133 -6.02 17.19 -15.76
N TYR A 134 -7.22 17.05 -16.29
CA TYR A 134 -8.40 17.78 -15.81
C TYR A 134 -9.46 16.86 -15.18
N ALA A 135 -9.06 15.74 -14.58
CA ALA A 135 -9.95 14.72 -14.01
C ALA A 135 -11.14 15.31 -13.21
N ASN A 136 -10.87 16.27 -12.32
CA ASN A 136 -11.86 16.91 -11.42
C ASN A 136 -12.95 17.74 -12.12
N LYS A 137 -12.86 17.96 -13.44
CA LYS A 137 -13.79 18.82 -14.20
C LYS A 137 -14.54 18.12 -15.32
N VAL A 138 -14.33 16.81 -15.52
CA VAL A 138 -14.68 16.16 -16.78
C VAL A 138 -15.77 15.07 -16.62
N ASP A 139 -16.20 14.77 -15.40
CA ASP A 139 -17.34 13.87 -15.12
C ASP A 139 -18.62 14.24 -15.89
N GLU A 140 -18.84 15.55 -16.14
CA GLU A 140 -20.03 16.05 -16.85
C GLU A 140 -20.14 15.53 -18.31
N TYR A 141 -19.02 15.32 -19.00
CA TYR A 141 -19.01 15.01 -20.44
C TYR A 141 -18.79 13.51 -20.71
N SER A 142 -17.96 12.85 -19.90
CA SER A 142 -17.57 11.44 -20.08
C SER A 142 -18.76 10.49 -20.10
N ILE A 143 -19.81 10.81 -19.33
CA ILE A 143 -21.05 10.01 -19.27
C ILE A 143 -21.67 9.85 -20.66
N SER A 144 -21.82 10.95 -21.40
CA SER A 144 -22.42 10.91 -22.74
C SER A 144 -21.58 10.11 -23.74
N PHE A 145 -20.25 10.14 -23.59
CA PHE A 145 -19.35 9.38 -24.44
C PHE A 145 -19.43 7.89 -24.14
N ILE A 146 -19.51 7.49 -22.88
CA ILE A 146 -19.65 6.08 -22.48
C ILE A 146 -20.97 5.51 -22.99
N GLU A 147 -22.07 6.23 -22.82
CA GLU A 147 -23.39 5.79 -23.30
C GLU A 147 -23.40 5.60 -24.82
N TYR A 148 -22.76 6.51 -25.55
CA TYR A 148 -22.60 6.40 -27.00
C TYR A 148 -21.70 5.24 -27.41
N LEU A 149 -20.49 5.13 -26.84
CA LEU A 149 -19.55 4.04 -27.13
C LEU A 149 -20.16 2.67 -26.80
N ALA A 150 -20.99 2.58 -25.74
CA ALA A 150 -21.73 1.37 -25.39
C ALA A 150 -22.80 0.99 -26.43
N SER A 151 -23.26 1.94 -27.26
CA SER A 151 -24.23 1.71 -28.33
C SER A 151 -23.60 1.24 -29.65
N LEU A 152 -22.28 1.37 -29.80
CA LEU A 152 -21.55 0.98 -31.00
C LEU A 152 -21.33 -0.54 -31.06
N ASP A 153 -21.32 -1.09 -32.27
CA ASP A 153 -20.86 -2.45 -32.52
C ASP A 153 -19.33 -2.51 -32.60
N LEU A 154 -18.69 -2.66 -31.44
CA LEU A 154 -17.23 -2.69 -31.30
C LEU A 154 -16.58 -3.90 -31.97
N LEU A 155 -17.34 -4.97 -32.27
CA LEU A 155 -16.79 -6.15 -32.96
C LEU A 155 -16.41 -5.85 -34.41
N SER A 156 -17.07 -4.86 -35.01
CA SER A 156 -16.84 -4.44 -36.40
C SER A 156 -15.75 -3.37 -36.56
N ASN A 157 -15.18 -2.88 -35.46
CA ASN A 157 -14.16 -1.84 -35.46
C ASN A 157 -12.77 -2.37 -35.85
N SER A 158 -11.92 -1.49 -36.38
CA SER A 158 -10.49 -1.77 -36.55
C SER A 158 -9.77 -1.84 -35.19
N LEU A 159 -8.60 -2.47 -35.18
CA LEU A 159 -7.69 -2.53 -34.02
C LEU A 159 -7.42 -1.16 -33.42
N GLU A 160 -7.02 -0.18 -34.25
CA GLU A 160 -6.66 1.18 -33.78
C GLU A 160 -7.83 1.90 -33.10
N ASN A 161 -9.06 1.64 -33.58
CA ASN A 161 -10.28 2.21 -33.02
C ASN A 161 -10.60 1.60 -31.65
N ASN A 162 -10.47 0.27 -31.54
CA ASN A 162 -10.65 -0.42 -30.27
C ASN A 162 -9.59 0.01 -29.26
N LYS A 163 -8.33 0.21 -29.67
CA LYS A 163 -7.28 0.71 -28.78
C LYS A 163 -7.61 2.10 -28.22
N ALA A 164 -8.13 3.01 -29.05
CA ALA A 164 -8.54 4.34 -28.58
C ALA A 164 -9.65 4.28 -27.50
N ILE A 165 -10.59 3.33 -27.63
CA ILE A 165 -11.65 3.10 -26.63
C ILE A 165 -11.04 2.51 -25.35
N VAL A 166 -10.14 1.55 -25.47
CA VAL A 166 -9.44 0.91 -24.35
C VAL A 166 -8.65 1.97 -23.57
N ASP A 167 -7.84 2.80 -24.23
CA ASP A 167 -7.07 3.89 -23.61
C ASP A 167 -7.99 4.87 -22.86
N PHE A 168 -9.11 5.25 -23.49
CA PHE A 168 -10.13 6.10 -22.87
C PHE A 168 -10.70 5.48 -21.59
N VAL A 169 -11.07 4.19 -21.62
CA VAL A 169 -11.65 3.49 -20.48
C VAL A 169 -10.64 3.33 -19.33
N VAL A 170 -9.36 3.10 -19.62
CA VAL A 170 -8.30 3.04 -18.59
C VAL A 170 -8.22 4.36 -17.83
N ILE A 171 -8.08 5.47 -18.55
CA ILE A 171 -7.98 6.80 -17.93
C ILE A 171 -9.28 7.14 -17.21
N PHE A 172 -10.43 6.83 -17.80
CA PHE A 172 -11.70 7.12 -17.18
C PHE A 172 -11.95 6.28 -15.91
N MET A 173 -11.47 5.04 -15.83
CA MET A 173 -11.46 4.26 -14.58
C MET A 173 -10.56 4.87 -13.50
N GLN A 174 -9.44 5.51 -13.89
CA GLN A 174 -8.55 6.20 -12.95
C GLN A 174 -9.17 7.50 -12.44
N CYS A 175 -9.88 8.23 -13.30
CA CYS A 175 -10.48 9.52 -12.95
C CYS A 175 -11.84 9.41 -12.27
N SER A 176 -12.68 8.43 -12.64
CA SER A 176 -14.08 8.32 -12.21
C SER A 176 -14.55 6.86 -12.13
N PRO A 177 -13.94 6.04 -11.24
CA PRO A 177 -14.18 4.60 -11.18
C PRO A 177 -15.66 4.23 -10.90
N LEU A 178 -16.35 5.04 -10.10
CA LEU A 178 -17.77 4.82 -9.78
C LEU A 178 -18.69 4.98 -11.00
N GLU A 179 -18.40 5.93 -11.88
CA GLU A 179 -19.24 6.18 -13.06
C GLU A 179 -19.07 5.09 -14.13
N VAL A 180 -17.88 4.48 -14.21
CA VAL A 180 -17.64 3.26 -15.01
C VAL A 180 -18.47 2.09 -14.48
N ILE A 181 -18.46 1.87 -13.16
CA ILE A 181 -19.22 0.78 -12.52
C ILE A 181 -20.72 0.91 -12.81
N LYS A 182 -21.28 2.12 -12.68
CA LYS A 182 -22.71 2.38 -12.95
C LYS A 182 -23.08 2.17 -14.42
N ARG A 183 -22.11 2.23 -15.35
CA ARG A 183 -22.33 2.16 -16.81
C ARG A 183 -21.54 1.01 -17.45
N SER A 184 -21.71 -0.18 -16.87
CA SER A 184 -21.00 -1.40 -17.26
C SER A 184 -21.24 -1.88 -18.70
N LYS A 185 -22.22 -1.34 -19.44
CA LYS A 185 -22.52 -1.76 -20.83
C LYS A 185 -21.33 -1.63 -21.76
N LEU A 186 -20.52 -0.57 -21.64
CA LEU A 186 -19.30 -0.43 -22.43
C LEU A 186 -18.31 -1.57 -22.12
N ILE A 187 -18.18 -1.93 -20.84
CA ILE A 187 -17.36 -3.06 -20.41
C ILE A 187 -17.89 -4.38 -20.96
N GLU A 188 -19.20 -4.60 -20.97
CA GLU A 188 -19.80 -5.80 -21.61
C GLU A 188 -19.47 -5.87 -23.11
N SER A 189 -19.50 -4.73 -23.82
CA SER A 189 -19.06 -4.66 -25.22
C SER A 189 -17.58 -4.98 -25.38
N LEU A 190 -16.72 -4.49 -24.49
CA LEU A 190 -15.29 -4.84 -24.48
C LEU A 190 -15.04 -6.32 -24.16
N ILE A 191 -15.85 -6.93 -23.28
CA ILE A 191 -15.81 -8.38 -23.04
C ILE A 191 -16.16 -9.13 -24.33
N LYS A 192 -17.17 -8.69 -25.09
CA LYS A 192 -17.48 -9.32 -26.38
C LYS A 192 -16.31 -9.22 -27.37
N VAL A 193 -15.63 -8.06 -27.44
CA VAL A 193 -14.41 -7.92 -28.27
C VAL A 193 -13.32 -8.87 -27.78
N TYR A 194 -13.11 -8.95 -26.47
CA TYR A 194 -12.15 -9.86 -25.84
C TYR A 194 -12.40 -11.33 -26.21
N LEU A 195 -13.67 -11.74 -26.24
CA LEU A 195 -14.07 -13.11 -26.59
C LEU A 195 -13.84 -13.47 -28.06
N ASN A 196 -13.80 -12.47 -28.96
CA ASN A 196 -13.75 -12.68 -30.41
C ASN A 196 -12.43 -12.27 -31.06
N THR A 197 -11.55 -11.54 -30.36
CA THR A 197 -10.30 -11.06 -30.93
C THR A 197 -9.29 -12.20 -31.16
N GLN A 198 -8.60 -12.15 -32.30
CA GLN A 198 -7.45 -13.01 -32.60
C GLN A 198 -6.12 -12.26 -32.45
N GLU A 199 -6.18 -10.96 -32.28
CA GLU A 199 -5.00 -10.09 -32.19
C GLU A 199 -4.43 -10.11 -30.78
N GLN A 200 -3.17 -10.55 -30.65
CA GLN A 200 -2.54 -10.75 -29.36
C GLN A 200 -2.39 -9.46 -28.55
N GLN A 201 -2.02 -8.35 -29.19
CA GLN A 201 -1.85 -7.06 -28.50
C GLN A 201 -3.19 -6.59 -27.90
N LEU A 202 -4.26 -6.59 -28.71
CA LEU A 202 -5.58 -6.19 -28.24
C LEU A 202 -6.09 -7.12 -27.13
N PHE A 203 -5.81 -8.41 -27.23
CA PHE A 203 -6.15 -9.37 -26.17
C PHE A 203 -5.44 -9.05 -24.85
N GLU A 204 -4.15 -8.68 -24.89
CA GLU A 204 -3.38 -8.32 -23.69
C GLU A 204 -3.84 -6.99 -23.10
N ASP A 205 -4.04 -5.96 -23.93
CA ASP A 205 -4.58 -4.66 -23.52
C ASP A 205 -5.96 -4.86 -22.84
N LEU A 206 -6.85 -5.64 -23.46
CA LEU A 206 -8.16 -5.96 -22.89
C LEU A 206 -8.06 -6.81 -21.61
N THR A 207 -7.10 -7.72 -21.50
CA THR A 207 -6.88 -8.51 -20.27
C THR A 207 -6.57 -7.57 -19.10
N GLN A 208 -5.72 -6.56 -19.32
CA GLN A 208 -5.37 -5.57 -18.30
C GLN A 208 -6.57 -4.69 -17.94
N VAL A 209 -7.27 -4.13 -18.92
CA VAL A 209 -8.42 -3.23 -18.68
C VAL A 209 -9.58 -3.94 -17.98
N LEU A 210 -9.91 -5.16 -18.42
CA LEU A 210 -10.94 -5.95 -17.77
C LEU A 210 -10.50 -6.35 -16.35
N GLY A 211 -9.24 -6.77 -16.17
CA GLY A 211 -8.67 -7.05 -14.86
C GLY A 211 -8.81 -5.86 -13.91
N GLN A 212 -8.41 -4.66 -14.34
CA GLN A 212 -8.53 -3.42 -13.58
C GLN A 212 -9.99 -3.12 -13.24
N PHE A 213 -10.92 -3.23 -14.20
CA PHE A 213 -12.34 -3.00 -13.96
C PHE A 213 -12.90 -3.93 -12.87
N PHE A 214 -12.63 -5.24 -12.96
CA PHE A 214 -13.11 -6.19 -11.95
C PHE A 214 -12.40 -6.01 -10.61
N GLN A 215 -11.13 -5.57 -10.61
CA GLN A 215 -10.40 -5.24 -9.39
C GLN A 215 -10.99 -4.03 -8.66
N LEU A 216 -11.67 -3.10 -9.34
CA LEU A 216 -12.40 -2.02 -8.65
C LEU A 216 -13.45 -2.56 -7.65
N TYR A 217 -13.91 -3.80 -7.82
CA TYR A 217 -14.87 -4.43 -6.92
C TYR A 217 -14.24 -5.27 -5.80
N LEU A 218 -12.90 -5.43 -5.82
CA LEU A 218 -12.16 -6.34 -4.95
C LEU A 218 -11.08 -5.57 -4.15
N PRO A 219 -11.12 -5.55 -2.81
CA PRO A 219 -10.13 -4.97 -1.91
C PRO A 219 -8.85 -5.83 -1.84
N PHE A 220 -8.35 -6.28 -2.97
CA PHE A 220 -7.08 -6.98 -3.04
C PHE A 220 -5.97 -5.97 -3.36
N LYS A 221 -5.18 -5.61 -2.34
CA LYS A 221 -3.83 -5.07 -2.56
C LYS A 221 -2.98 -6.22 -3.10
N SER A 222 -2.25 -5.99 -4.18
CA SER A 222 -1.28 -6.96 -4.69
C SER A 222 -0.24 -7.23 -3.61
N PHE A 223 -0.40 -8.31 -2.86
CA PHE A 223 0.65 -8.78 -1.97
C PHE A 223 1.76 -9.36 -2.84
N LYS A 224 2.67 -8.50 -3.30
CA LYS A 224 4.07 -8.88 -3.28
C LYS A 224 4.35 -9.12 -1.80
N ILE A 225 4.38 -10.39 -1.42
CA ILE A 225 5.33 -10.76 -0.36
C ILE A 225 6.64 -10.37 -0.99
N GLU A 226 7.46 -9.62 -0.27
CA GLU A 226 8.88 -9.45 -0.58
C GLU A 226 9.39 -10.83 -1.02
N ASN A 227 9.37 -11.07 -2.33
CA ASN A 227 10.09 -12.17 -2.90
C ASN A 227 11.52 -11.70 -2.74
N ASP A 228 12.36 -12.65 -2.34
CA ASP A 228 13.80 -12.57 -2.40
C ASP A 228 14.22 -12.21 -3.84
N ASP A 229 14.13 -10.92 -4.20
CA ASP A 229 14.64 -10.34 -5.43
C ASP A 229 16.04 -9.80 -5.07
N ASP A 230 17.01 -10.71 -5.11
CA ASP A 230 18.42 -10.40 -5.41
C ASP A 230 18.55 -10.07 -6.93
N ASP A 231 17.69 -9.20 -7.44
CA ASP A 231 17.84 -8.62 -8.78
C ASP A 231 18.07 -7.11 -8.59
N GLU A 232 19.35 -6.75 -8.66
CA GLU A 232 19.85 -5.39 -8.73
C GLU A 232 19.29 -4.66 -9.96
N ASN A 233 19.02 -3.37 -9.76
CA ASN A 233 18.60 -2.35 -10.72
C ASN A 233 17.10 -2.35 -11.10
N ASP A 234 16.34 -1.52 -10.38
CA ASP A 234 15.63 -0.41 -11.02
C ASP A 234 15.48 0.73 -10.01
N ASP A 235 16.13 1.85 -10.32
CA ASP A 235 15.79 3.18 -9.79
C ASP A 235 14.31 3.45 -10.13
N ASP A 236 13.41 3.21 -9.18
CA ASP A 236 12.07 3.77 -9.21
C ASP A 236 11.74 4.27 -7.80
N ASP A 237 11.81 5.60 -7.67
CA ASP A 237 11.38 6.46 -6.58
C ASP A 237 10.21 5.88 -5.74
N GLU A 238 10.51 5.33 -4.57
CA GLU A 238 9.52 5.16 -3.49
C GLU A 238 9.30 6.48 -2.74
N ASP A 239 8.89 7.52 -3.47
CA ASP A 239 8.18 8.67 -2.88
C ASP A 239 6.70 8.30 -2.71
N ASN A 240 6.43 7.39 -1.77
CA ASN A 240 5.11 7.28 -1.16
C ASN A 240 4.95 8.41 -0.14
N ASP A 241 4.48 9.58 -0.58
CA ASP A 241 3.45 10.37 0.12
C ASP A 241 3.32 11.80 -0.47
N ASN A 242 2.37 12.00 -1.39
CA ASN A 242 1.30 13.00 -1.19
C ASN A 242 0.27 13.18 -2.33
N ASP A 243 0.46 12.61 -3.53
CA ASP A 243 -0.53 12.78 -4.63
C ASP A 243 -1.47 11.57 -4.88
N SER A 244 -1.23 10.42 -4.23
CA SER A 244 -2.06 9.20 -4.35
C SER A 244 -3.28 9.17 -3.42
N ASN A 245 -3.35 10.09 -2.45
CA ASN A 245 -4.33 10.08 -1.35
C ASN A 245 -5.79 10.29 -1.80
N MET A 246 -6.04 10.88 -2.97
CA MET A 246 -7.42 11.02 -3.49
C MET A 246 -7.94 9.74 -4.15
N GLN A 247 -7.08 8.96 -4.83
CA GLN A 247 -7.49 7.72 -5.52
C GLN A 247 -7.60 6.53 -4.56
N GLU A 248 -6.72 6.44 -3.54
CA GLU A 248 -6.85 5.41 -2.50
C GLU A 248 -8.12 5.62 -1.67
N ASN A 249 -8.47 6.87 -1.32
CA ASN A 249 -9.71 7.17 -0.63
C ASN A 249 -10.96 6.82 -1.46
N GLU A 250 -10.93 6.90 -2.79
CA GLU A 250 -12.06 6.49 -3.64
C GLU A 250 -12.13 4.97 -3.87
N LYS A 251 -11.01 4.27 -4.03
CA LYS A 251 -10.99 2.79 -4.04
C LYS A 251 -11.51 2.23 -2.72
N VAL A 252 -11.03 2.75 -1.58
CA VAL A 252 -11.52 2.40 -0.24
C VAL A 252 -13.00 2.77 -0.06
N LYS A 253 -13.51 3.82 -0.71
CA LYS A 253 -14.96 4.12 -0.75
C LYS A 253 -15.76 3.10 -1.58
N ILE A 254 -15.26 2.64 -2.73
CA ILE A 254 -15.91 1.63 -3.59
C ILE A 254 -15.97 0.27 -2.87
N GLU A 255 -14.89 -0.11 -2.19
CA GLU A 255 -14.81 -1.34 -1.39
C GLU A 255 -15.88 -1.41 -0.28
N ASN A 256 -16.30 -0.25 0.24
CA ASN A 256 -17.35 -0.12 1.25
C ASN A 256 -18.77 0.03 0.66
N LEU A 257 -18.89 0.24 -0.65
CA LEU A 257 -20.18 0.35 -1.32
C LEU A 257 -20.67 -1.06 -1.66
N ASN A 258 -21.85 -1.41 -1.12
CA ASN A 258 -22.49 -2.71 -1.28
C ASN A 258 -23.04 -2.89 -2.72
N LEU A 259 -22.16 -2.81 -3.72
CA LEU A 259 -22.53 -2.72 -5.13
C LEU A 259 -23.13 -4.05 -5.63
N PRO A 260 -24.17 -4.02 -6.49
CA PRO A 260 -24.70 -5.21 -7.12
C PRO A 260 -23.83 -5.66 -8.30
N ASN A 261 -24.00 -6.91 -8.74
CA ASN A 261 -23.41 -7.38 -10.01
C ASN A 261 -23.96 -6.55 -11.18
N GLN A 262 -23.05 -6.01 -12.01
CA GLN A 262 -23.39 -5.15 -13.15
C GLN A 262 -23.14 -5.85 -14.50
N ILE A 263 -22.53 -7.04 -14.51
CA ILE A 263 -22.16 -7.76 -15.74
C ILE A 263 -23.02 -9.00 -15.91
N HIS A 264 -23.48 -9.25 -17.14
CA HIS A 264 -24.26 -10.44 -17.48
C HIS A 264 -23.50 -11.73 -17.19
N VAL A 265 -24.10 -12.64 -16.40
CA VAL A 265 -23.47 -13.91 -15.99
C VAL A 265 -23.07 -14.78 -17.18
N ASN A 266 -23.81 -14.72 -18.30
CA ASN A 266 -23.45 -15.45 -19.52
C ASN A 266 -22.11 -14.99 -20.09
N LEU A 267 -21.85 -13.68 -20.11
CA LEU A 267 -20.56 -13.14 -20.57
C LEU A 267 -19.43 -13.57 -19.64
N LEU A 268 -19.64 -13.51 -18.32
CA LEU A 268 -18.66 -13.99 -17.34
C LEU A 268 -18.33 -15.48 -17.55
N ASN A 269 -19.34 -16.30 -17.87
CA ASN A 269 -19.16 -17.72 -18.17
C ASN A 269 -18.38 -17.95 -19.47
N GLU A 270 -18.63 -17.16 -20.51
CA GLU A 270 -17.87 -17.21 -21.76
C GLU A 270 -16.41 -16.79 -21.53
N THR A 271 -16.17 -15.73 -20.76
CA THR A 271 -14.81 -15.28 -20.38
C THR A 271 -14.08 -16.37 -19.61
N PHE A 272 -14.75 -16.98 -18.62
CA PHE A 272 -14.19 -18.11 -17.89
C PHE A 272 -13.85 -19.27 -18.83
N LYS A 273 -14.74 -19.64 -19.77
CA LYS A 273 -14.47 -20.72 -20.74
C LYS A 273 -13.28 -20.40 -21.63
N LEU A 274 -13.15 -19.16 -22.10
CA LEU A 274 -12.01 -18.73 -22.92
C LEU A 274 -10.68 -18.91 -22.16
N LEU A 275 -10.63 -18.42 -20.93
CA LEU A 275 -9.44 -18.48 -20.07
C LEU A 275 -9.10 -19.93 -19.64
N SER A 276 -10.10 -20.72 -19.25
CA SER A 276 -9.89 -22.06 -18.68
C SER A 276 -9.69 -23.17 -19.71
N LYS A 277 -10.24 -23.04 -20.92
CA LYS A 277 -10.18 -24.11 -21.94
C LYS A 277 -9.05 -23.96 -22.94
N ASN A 278 -8.34 -22.84 -22.94
CA ASN A 278 -7.29 -22.57 -23.90
C ASN A 278 -5.90 -22.59 -23.22
N PRO A 279 -5.09 -23.65 -23.44
CA PRO A 279 -3.79 -23.80 -22.77
C PRO A 279 -2.84 -22.62 -22.99
N LYS A 280 -2.92 -21.95 -24.15
CA LYS A 280 -2.09 -20.78 -24.48
C LYS A 280 -2.24 -19.64 -23.47
N TYR A 281 -3.45 -19.45 -22.92
CA TYR A 281 -3.70 -18.37 -21.97
C TYR A 281 -3.34 -18.75 -20.54
N LEU A 282 -3.45 -20.02 -20.16
CA LEU A 282 -3.01 -20.50 -18.85
C LEU A 282 -1.50 -20.44 -18.67
N GLN A 283 -0.73 -20.43 -19.76
CA GLN A 283 0.72 -20.23 -19.73
C GLN A 283 1.13 -18.76 -19.55
N LYS A 284 0.18 -17.81 -19.66
CA LYS A 284 0.43 -16.38 -19.44
C LYS A 284 0.01 -15.96 -18.04
N GLU A 285 0.91 -15.28 -17.35
CA GLU A 285 0.68 -14.77 -16.01
C GLU A 285 -0.49 -13.79 -15.97
N SER A 286 -0.52 -12.80 -16.85
CA SER A 286 -1.59 -11.78 -16.91
C SER A 286 -2.99 -12.37 -17.07
N SER A 287 -3.15 -13.36 -17.96
CA SER A 287 -4.43 -14.05 -18.18
C SER A 287 -4.84 -14.90 -16.98
N THR A 288 -3.87 -15.49 -16.28
CA THR A 288 -4.11 -16.33 -15.11
C THR A 288 -4.40 -15.51 -13.86
N ILE A 289 -3.74 -14.36 -13.68
CA ILE A 289 -4.11 -13.33 -12.70
C ILE A 289 -5.53 -12.84 -12.98
N PHE A 290 -5.85 -12.53 -14.24
CA PHE A 290 -7.20 -12.11 -14.61
C PHE A 290 -8.25 -13.18 -14.30
N LEU A 291 -7.94 -14.46 -14.52
CA LEU A 291 -8.81 -15.56 -14.09
C LEU A 291 -9.05 -15.55 -12.57
N GLY A 292 -8.04 -15.22 -11.77
CA GLY A 292 -8.14 -15.11 -10.32
C GLY A 292 -9.02 -13.93 -9.88
N ILE A 293 -8.85 -12.78 -10.53
CA ILE A 293 -9.71 -11.59 -10.34
C ILE A 293 -11.16 -11.92 -10.71
N LEU A 294 -11.38 -12.57 -11.86
CA LEU A 294 -12.70 -13.02 -12.29
C LEU A 294 -13.32 -14.00 -11.29
N CYS A 295 -12.52 -14.92 -10.75
CA CYS A 295 -12.93 -15.84 -9.68
C CYS A 295 -13.39 -15.05 -8.45
N GLY A 296 -12.58 -14.10 -7.96
CA GLY A 296 -12.92 -13.25 -6.82
C GLY A 296 -14.21 -12.46 -7.04
N TYR A 297 -14.36 -11.85 -8.21
CA TYR A 297 -15.58 -11.12 -8.58
C TYR A 297 -16.81 -12.03 -8.59
N CYS A 298 -16.73 -13.17 -9.28
CA CYS A 298 -17.84 -14.11 -9.36
C CYS A 298 -18.21 -14.67 -7.98
N THR A 299 -17.22 -14.90 -7.13
CA THR A 299 -17.41 -15.34 -5.76
C THR A 299 -18.20 -14.31 -4.94
N VAL A 300 -17.80 -13.05 -4.96
CA VAL A 300 -18.41 -12.00 -4.13
C VAL A 300 -19.79 -11.58 -4.65
N TYR A 301 -19.95 -11.43 -5.97
CA TYR A 301 -21.12 -10.78 -6.57
C TYR A 301 -22.08 -11.73 -7.29
N VAL A 302 -21.61 -12.93 -7.66
CA VAL A 302 -22.39 -13.93 -8.40
C VAL A 302 -22.59 -15.22 -7.58
N GLY A 303 -21.94 -15.35 -6.42
CA GLY A 303 -21.62 -16.60 -5.69
C GLY A 303 -22.73 -17.63 -5.46
N GLN A 304 -24.00 -17.30 -5.71
CA GLN A 304 -25.12 -18.26 -5.76
C GLN A 304 -25.33 -18.97 -7.11
N ASN A 305 -24.55 -18.64 -8.13
CA ASN A 305 -24.68 -19.21 -9.47
C ASN A 305 -23.76 -20.42 -9.73
N GLU A 306 -24.13 -21.26 -10.68
CA GLU A 306 -23.33 -22.40 -11.19
C GLU A 306 -21.98 -21.97 -11.79
N LEU A 307 -21.83 -20.70 -12.17
CA LEU A 307 -20.56 -20.17 -12.67
C LEU A 307 -19.45 -20.20 -11.61
N SER A 308 -19.69 -19.65 -10.41
CA SER A 308 -18.69 -19.68 -9.32
C SER A 308 -18.33 -21.13 -9.00
N LYS A 309 -19.33 -22.02 -9.00
CA LYS A 309 -19.11 -23.44 -8.82
C LYS A 309 -18.16 -24.04 -9.87
N SER A 310 -18.39 -23.71 -11.14
CA SER A 310 -17.60 -24.20 -12.27
C SER A 310 -16.15 -23.71 -12.22
N ILE A 311 -15.91 -22.47 -11.79
CA ILE A 311 -14.57 -21.89 -11.66
C ILE A 311 -13.73 -22.66 -10.64
N TYR A 312 -14.25 -22.88 -9.42
CA TYR A 312 -13.54 -23.67 -8.40
C TYR A 312 -13.35 -25.13 -8.82
N SER A 313 -14.36 -25.73 -9.47
CA SER A 313 -14.24 -27.10 -9.99
C SER A 313 -13.16 -27.23 -11.06
N PHE A 314 -12.90 -26.18 -11.86
CA PHE A 314 -11.77 -26.14 -12.77
C PHE A 314 -10.43 -26.19 -12.02
N TYR A 315 -10.23 -25.36 -10.99
CA TYR A 315 -9.01 -25.41 -10.18
C TYR A 315 -8.79 -26.80 -9.57
N PHE A 316 -9.83 -27.40 -8.96
CA PHE A 316 -9.74 -28.76 -8.40
C PHE A 316 -9.38 -29.80 -9.45
N SER A 317 -10.00 -29.71 -10.63
CA SER A 317 -9.75 -30.65 -11.73
C SER A 317 -8.33 -30.49 -12.28
N TYR A 318 -7.80 -29.27 -12.32
CA TYR A 318 -6.44 -29.00 -12.77
C TYR A 318 -5.42 -29.58 -11.77
N PHE A 319 -5.55 -29.24 -10.49
CA PHE A 319 -4.58 -29.65 -9.47
C PHE A 319 -4.58 -31.15 -9.15
N LYS A 320 -5.65 -31.88 -9.48
CA LYS A 320 -5.69 -33.34 -9.37
C LYS A 320 -4.91 -34.06 -10.47
N GLN A 321 -4.48 -33.38 -11.53
CA GLN A 321 -3.76 -34.02 -12.64
C GLN A 321 -2.30 -34.33 -12.26
N ASP A 322 -1.73 -35.40 -12.81
CA ASP A 322 -0.31 -35.75 -12.63
C ASP A 322 0.64 -34.85 -13.44
N ILE A 323 0.10 -34.15 -14.45
CA ILE A 323 0.88 -33.33 -15.39
C ILE A 323 1.51 -32.08 -14.74
N ILE A 324 1.09 -31.70 -13.53
CA ILE A 324 1.56 -30.46 -12.87
C ILE A 324 3.06 -30.50 -12.53
N TYR A 325 3.65 -31.69 -12.47
CA TYR A 325 5.09 -31.88 -12.18
C TYR A 325 5.97 -31.92 -13.44
N GLU A 326 5.35 -31.95 -14.63
CA GLU A 326 6.06 -31.87 -15.91
C GLU A 326 6.72 -30.50 -16.08
N LYS A 327 7.96 -30.48 -16.60
CA LYS A 327 8.77 -29.26 -16.70
C LYS A 327 8.03 -28.11 -17.41
N GLU A 328 7.23 -28.44 -18.43
CA GLU A 328 6.46 -27.51 -19.25
C GLU A 328 5.31 -26.84 -18.48
N ASN A 329 4.75 -27.51 -17.47
CA ASN A 329 3.58 -27.05 -16.71
C ASN A 329 3.93 -26.41 -15.36
N ARG A 330 5.22 -26.36 -14.99
CA ARG A 330 5.67 -25.83 -13.69
C ARG A 330 5.25 -24.37 -13.47
N LYS A 331 5.55 -23.50 -14.44
CA LYS A 331 5.16 -22.07 -14.37
C LYS A 331 3.64 -21.90 -14.28
N GLN A 332 2.91 -22.61 -15.14
CA GLN A 332 1.44 -22.62 -15.15
C GLN A 332 0.85 -23.04 -13.79
N THR A 333 1.45 -24.03 -13.13
CA THR A 333 1.00 -24.50 -11.81
C THR A 333 1.14 -23.41 -10.74
N ILE A 334 2.26 -22.68 -10.74
CA ILE A 334 2.46 -21.53 -9.83
C ILE A 334 1.42 -20.45 -10.10
N TYR A 335 1.27 -20.04 -11.38
CA TYR A 335 0.28 -19.02 -11.75
C TYR A 335 -1.14 -19.41 -11.34
N LEU A 336 -1.53 -20.66 -11.51
CA LEU A 336 -2.86 -21.13 -11.12
C LEU A 336 -3.07 -21.17 -9.61
N LEU A 337 -2.02 -21.46 -8.81
CA LEU A 337 -2.09 -21.34 -7.36
C LEU A 337 -2.27 -19.88 -6.93
N ASP A 338 -1.51 -18.97 -7.52
CA ASP A 338 -1.61 -17.54 -7.20
C ASP A 338 -2.94 -16.93 -7.67
N SER A 339 -3.45 -17.40 -8.81
CA SER A 339 -4.79 -17.08 -9.31
C SER A 339 -5.88 -17.56 -8.36
N LEU A 340 -5.77 -18.80 -7.87
CA LEU A 340 -6.69 -19.33 -6.87
C LEU A 340 -6.64 -18.50 -5.58
N ARG A 341 -5.44 -18.13 -5.12
CA ARG A 341 -5.24 -17.25 -3.96
C ARG A 341 -6.04 -15.97 -4.10
N ILE A 342 -5.91 -15.24 -5.22
CA ILE A 342 -6.69 -14.02 -5.50
C ILE A 342 -8.20 -14.29 -5.37
N GLY A 343 -8.67 -15.38 -5.95
CA GLY A 343 -10.08 -15.78 -5.87
C GLY A 343 -10.56 -16.05 -4.44
N ILE A 344 -9.71 -16.64 -3.59
CA ILE A 344 -10.02 -16.99 -2.19
C ILE A 344 -9.92 -15.78 -1.26
N SER A 345 -8.92 -14.91 -1.42
CA SER A 345 -8.71 -13.77 -0.52
C SER A 345 -9.91 -12.82 -0.44
N ASN A 346 -10.77 -12.83 -1.47
CA ASN A 346 -11.97 -12.01 -1.55
C ASN A 346 -13.24 -12.67 -0.96
N THR A 347 -13.17 -13.93 -0.54
CA THR A 347 -14.33 -14.68 -0.02
C THR A 347 -14.89 -14.15 1.31
N VAL A 348 -14.12 -13.33 2.04
CA VAL A 348 -14.49 -12.76 3.35
C VAL A 348 -15.44 -11.57 3.26
N LEU A 349 -15.53 -10.90 2.10
CA LEU A 349 -16.07 -9.55 1.94
C LEU A 349 -17.60 -9.45 1.97
N LYS A 350 -18.26 -10.49 1.47
CA LYS A 350 -19.70 -10.67 1.64
C LYS A 350 -19.90 -11.97 2.38
N SER A 351 -20.98 -12.08 3.15
CA SER A 351 -21.41 -13.31 3.81
C SER A 351 -21.85 -14.38 2.78
N VAL A 352 -20.96 -14.74 1.86
CA VAL A 352 -21.20 -15.70 0.78
C VAL A 352 -21.25 -17.09 1.40
N GLN A 353 -22.46 -17.52 1.74
CA GLN A 353 -22.73 -18.80 2.39
C GLN A 353 -22.29 -20.02 1.56
N ILE A 354 -22.10 -19.90 0.24
CA ILE A 354 -21.89 -21.04 -0.66
C ILE A 354 -20.44 -21.51 -0.73
N ILE A 355 -19.48 -20.62 -0.45
CA ILE A 355 -18.08 -21.01 -0.26
C ILE A 355 -17.86 -21.46 1.18
N ARG A 356 -18.59 -20.87 2.12
CA ARG A 356 -18.58 -21.22 3.54
C ARG A 356 -19.16 -22.63 3.76
N GLY A 357 -18.32 -23.65 3.72
CA GLY A 357 -18.73 -25.05 3.91
C GLY A 357 -17.90 -26.04 3.09
N GLU A 358 -18.57 -26.96 2.39
CA GLU A 358 -17.96 -28.11 1.68
C GLU A 358 -16.84 -27.71 0.71
N ARG A 359 -16.97 -26.58 0.01
CA ARG A 359 -15.96 -26.15 -0.98
C ARG A 359 -14.67 -25.62 -0.36
N GLN A 360 -14.73 -24.97 0.79
CA GLN A 360 -13.51 -24.60 1.54
C GLN A 360 -12.76 -25.85 2.00
N GLU A 361 -13.50 -26.86 2.46
CA GLU A 361 -12.94 -28.15 2.87
C GLU A 361 -12.32 -28.92 1.69
N GLU A 362 -13.01 -29.00 0.55
CA GLU A 362 -12.45 -29.57 -0.68
C GLU A 362 -11.17 -28.87 -1.12
N MET A 363 -11.14 -27.54 -1.03
CA MET A 363 -9.99 -26.72 -1.42
C MET A 363 -8.82 -26.90 -0.47
N TYR A 364 -9.09 -26.97 0.83
CA TYR A 364 -8.10 -27.31 1.84
C TYR A 364 -7.49 -28.67 1.57
N HIS A 365 -8.31 -29.71 1.36
CA HIS A 365 -7.81 -31.04 1.05
C HIS A 365 -7.03 -31.08 -0.28
N CYS A 366 -7.47 -30.32 -1.29
CA CYS A 366 -6.77 -30.19 -2.56
C CYS A 366 -5.37 -29.58 -2.36
N LEU A 367 -5.25 -28.49 -1.62
CA LEU A 367 -3.96 -27.82 -1.36
C LEU A 367 -3.00 -28.71 -0.56
N ILE A 368 -3.52 -29.43 0.43
CA ILE A 368 -2.76 -30.41 1.22
C ILE A 368 -2.29 -31.59 0.35
N ASP A 369 -3.11 -32.08 -0.57
CA ASP A 369 -2.73 -33.15 -1.50
C ASP A 369 -1.62 -32.69 -2.47
N ILE A 370 -1.75 -31.49 -3.06
CA ILE A 370 -0.75 -30.91 -3.97
C ILE A 370 0.62 -30.86 -3.31
N ILE A 371 0.70 -30.32 -2.09
CA ILE A 371 1.99 -30.16 -1.42
C ILE A 371 2.58 -31.51 -1.00
N THR A 372 1.74 -32.45 -0.60
CA THR A 372 2.16 -33.82 -0.24
C THR A 372 2.74 -34.54 -1.45
N ARG A 373 2.02 -34.55 -2.57
CA ARG A 373 2.47 -35.14 -3.85
C ARG A 373 3.72 -34.43 -4.37
N GLY A 374 3.82 -33.11 -4.21
CA GLY A 374 5.01 -32.33 -4.57
C GLY A 374 6.25 -32.72 -3.77
N LYS A 375 6.10 -32.93 -2.45
CA LYS A 375 7.19 -33.41 -1.59
C LYS A 375 7.63 -34.81 -1.98
N GLU A 376 6.70 -35.69 -2.32
CA GLU A 376 7.02 -37.04 -2.82
C GLU A 376 7.72 -36.99 -4.18
N TYR A 377 7.29 -36.12 -5.09
CA TYR A 377 7.93 -35.92 -6.39
C TYR A 377 9.36 -35.41 -6.24
N PHE A 378 9.58 -34.41 -5.37
CA PHE A 378 10.92 -33.90 -5.04
C PHE A 378 11.82 -34.99 -4.46
N LYS A 379 11.33 -35.78 -3.49
CA LYS A 379 12.08 -36.91 -2.92
C LYS A 379 12.52 -37.93 -3.97
N LYS A 380 11.68 -38.18 -4.98
CA LYS A 380 12.00 -39.09 -6.09
C LYS A 380 12.93 -38.46 -7.14
N ASN A 381 12.99 -37.13 -7.24
CA ASN A 381 13.70 -36.39 -8.28
C ASN A 381 14.49 -35.18 -7.70
N PRO A 382 15.59 -35.39 -6.96
CA PRO A 382 16.27 -34.34 -6.20
C PRO A 382 17.21 -33.46 -7.05
N SER A 383 16.74 -32.99 -8.21
CA SER A 383 17.48 -32.03 -9.04
C SER A 383 17.27 -30.59 -8.56
N LYS A 384 18.28 -29.72 -8.72
CA LYS A 384 18.17 -28.28 -8.39
C LYS A 384 16.90 -27.63 -8.95
N GLY A 385 16.57 -27.91 -10.22
CA GLY A 385 15.36 -27.37 -10.88
C GLY A 385 14.02 -27.91 -10.34
N VAL A 386 13.99 -29.13 -9.78
CA VAL A 386 12.80 -29.66 -9.08
C VAL A 386 12.71 -29.10 -7.67
N GLN A 387 13.85 -28.91 -7.00
CA GLN A 387 13.93 -28.26 -5.69
C GLN A 387 13.39 -26.83 -5.74
N SER A 388 13.88 -26.00 -6.66
CA SER A 388 13.39 -24.62 -6.83
C SER A 388 11.89 -24.59 -7.15
N PHE A 389 11.40 -25.48 -8.02
CA PHE A 389 9.97 -25.59 -8.30
C PHE A 389 9.16 -25.98 -7.05
N TYR A 390 9.62 -26.97 -6.27
CA TYR A 390 8.96 -27.36 -5.03
C TYR A 390 8.90 -26.21 -4.02
N HIS A 391 9.98 -25.44 -3.86
CA HIS A 391 9.98 -24.27 -2.98
C HIS A 391 8.96 -23.21 -3.42
N ARG A 392 8.95 -22.84 -4.71
CA ARG A 392 7.95 -21.89 -5.24
C ARG A 392 6.52 -22.40 -5.06
N MET A 393 6.28 -23.66 -5.40
CA MET A 393 4.95 -24.28 -5.25
C MET A 393 4.53 -24.33 -3.77
N ARG A 394 5.44 -24.68 -2.87
CA ARG A 394 5.21 -24.67 -1.42
C ARG A 394 4.82 -23.28 -0.95
N ASN A 395 5.53 -22.24 -1.36
CA ASN A 395 5.23 -20.87 -0.99
C ASN A 395 3.84 -20.46 -1.52
N SER A 396 3.53 -20.68 -2.81
CA SER A 396 2.18 -20.38 -3.35
C SER A 396 1.07 -21.16 -2.62
N VAL A 397 1.29 -22.43 -2.25
CA VAL A 397 0.34 -23.21 -1.45
C VAL A 397 0.17 -22.63 -0.05
N ILE A 398 1.26 -22.26 0.64
CA ILE A 398 1.21 -21.62 1.96
C ILE A 398 0.33 -20.37 1.90
N LEU A 399 0.55 -19.51 0.93
CA LEU A 399 -0.15 -18.22 0.82
C LEU A 399 -1.62 -18.38 0.46
N THR A 400 -1.91 -19.37 -0.38
CA THR A 400 -3.28 -19.77 -0.70
C THR A 400 -3.98 -20.33 0.54
N LEU A 401 -3.29 -21.16 1.33
CA LEU A 401 -3.81 -21.67 2.60
C LEU A 401 -4.01 -20.56 3.63
N CYS A 402 -3.08 -19.61 3.78
CA CYS A 402 -3.26 -18.44 4.66
C CYS A 402 -4.56 -17.69 4.31
N SER A 403 -4.79 -17.43 3.01
CA SER A 403 -6.01 -16.77 2.54
C SER A 403 -7.28 -17.59 2.81
N LEU A 404 -7.20 -18.91 2.67
CA LEU A 404 -8.31 -19.82 2.95
C LEU A 404 -8.66 -19.85 4.44
N LEU A 405 -7.64 -20.02 5.28
CA LEU A 405 -7.74 -20.17 6.74
C LEU A 405 -8.49 -19.00 7.40
N LYS A 406 -8.22 -17.76 6.98
CA LYS A 406 -8.93 -16.55 7.45
C LYS A 406 -10.46 -16.60 7.31
N SER A 407 -10.97 -17.45 6.41
CA SER A 407 -12.40 -17.56 6.10
C SER A 407 -13.01 -18.92 6.41
N PHE A 408 -12.22 -19.85 6.95
CA PHE A 408 -12.59 -21.26 7.07
C PHE A 408 -13.51 -21.48 8.28
N ASN A 409 -14.79 -21.72 8.00
CA ASN A 409 -15.77 -22.04 9.03
C ASN A 409 -15.59 -23.46 9.60
N ASN A 410 -15.74 -23.61 10.92
CA ASN A 410 -15.66 -24.91 11.61
C ASN A 410 -14.31 -25.63 11.39
N PHE A 411 -13.21 -24.88 11.28
CA PHE A 411 -11.89 -25.41 11.00
C PHE A 411 -11.37 -26.36 12.10
N PHE A 412 -11.88 -26.31 13.33
CA PHE A 412 -11.45 -27.14 14.45
C PHE A 412 -11.48 -28.65 14.13
N LYS A 413 -12.40 -29.10 13.26
CA LYS A 413 -12.49 -30.51 12.82
C LYS A 413 -11.30 -30.97 11.97
N HIS A 414 -10.56 -30.02 11.37
CA HIS A 414 -9.41 -30.26 10.51
C HIS A 414 -8.07 -30.01 11.20
N ALA A 415 -8.07 -29.56 12.46
CA ALA A 415 -6.87 -29.10 13.14
C ALA A 415 -5.80 -30.19 13.30
N ASP A 416 -6.20 -31.40 13.68
CA ASP A 416 -5.29 -32.56 13.80
C ASP A 416 -4.68 -32.95 12.45
N GLN A 417 -5.45 -32.84 11.37
CA GLN A 417 -4.94 -33.09 10.03
C GLN A 417 -3.92 -32.03 9.66
N PHE A 418 -4.25 -30.75 9.85
CA PHE A 418 -3.36 -29.63 9.55
C PHE A 418 -2.00 -29.79 10.23
N LEU A 419 -1.97 -30.11 11.53
CA LEU A 419 -0.72 -30.26 12.27
C LEU A 419 0.16 -31.41 11.76
N LYS A 420 -0.41 -32.48 11.21
CA LYS A 420 0.38 -33.54 10.56
C LYS A 420 1.11 -33.00 9.32
N PHE A 421 0.50 -32.07 8.59
CA PHE A 421 1.04 -31.48 7.38
C PHE A 421 1.90 -30.23 7.61
N ALA A 422 1.83 -29.61 8.79
CA ALA A 422 2.64 -28.45 9.15
C ALA A 422 4.15 -28.66 8.91
N SER A 423 4.66 -29.86 9.18
CA SER A 423 6.06 -30.24 8.90
C SER A 423 6.45 -30.28 7.41
N ILE A 424 5.46 -30.37 6.51
CA ILE A 424 5.67 -30.32 5.05
C ILE A 424 5.75 -28.86 4.58
N LEU A 425 4.87 -28.02 5.13
CA LEU A 425 4.83 -26.58 4.85
C LEU A 425 6.09 -25.89 5.40
N ALA A 426 6.49 -26.23 6.63
CA ALA A 426 7.73 -25.79 7.27
C ALA A 426 7.95 -24.26 7.20
N ASP A 427 6.88 -23.49 7.35
CA ASP A 427 6.89 -22.03 7.41
C ASP A 427 6.14 -21.58 8.67
N PRO A 428 6.72 -20.74 9.53
CA PRO A 428 6.06 -20.22 10.72
C PRO A 428 4.76 -19.45 10.44
N ILE A 429 4.69 -18.70 9.32
CA ILE A 429 3.58 -17.78 9.06
C ILE A 429 2.24 -18.53 9.02
N ILE A 430 2.20 -19.70 8.37
CA ILE A 430 0.97 -20.50 8.28
C ILE A 430 0.51 -21.02 9.64
N LEU A 431 1.41 -21.19 10.61
CA LEU A 431 1.05 -21.61 11.97
C LEU A 431 0.31 -20.50 12.72
N SER A 432 0.67 -19.24 12.45
CA SER A 432 -0.08 -18.11 13.01
C SER A 432 -1.51 -18.03 12.45
N GLU A 433 -1.69 -18.24 11.15
CA GLU A 433 -3.00 -18.28 10.49
C GLU A 433 -3.83 -19.51 10.92
N PHE A 434 -3.16 -20.62 11.21
CA PHE A 434 -3.77 -21.80 11.81
C PHE A 434 -4.37 -21.46 13.19
N VAL A 435 -3.59 -20.84 14.07
CA VAL A 435 -4.08 -20.43 15.40
C VAL A 435 -5.21 -19.41 15.28
N HIS A 436 -5.06 -18.44 14.37
CA HIS A 436 -6.10 -17.46 14.08
C HIS A 436 -7.43 -18.11 13.68
N SER A 437 -7.39 -19.12 12.81
CA SER A 437 -8.57 -19.86 12.36
C SER A 437 -9.25 -20.60 13.51
N LEU A 438 -8.48 -21.19 14.44
CA LEU A 438 -9.03 -21.84 15.63
C LEU A 438 -9.69 -20.82 16.56
N ALA A 439 -9.09 -19.64 16.73
CA ALA A 439 -9.65 -18.56 17.55
C ALA A 439 -10.98 -18.04 16.97
N ILE A 440 -11.07 -17.86 15.65
CA ILE A 440 -12.32 -17.49 14.96
C ILE A 440 -13.41 -18.55 15.23
N ASP A 441 -13.09 -19.83 15.08
CA ASP A 441 -14.04 -20.93 15.29
C ASP A 441 -14.53 -20.98 16.75
N ILE A 442 -13.64 -20.86 17.73
CA ILE A 442 -13.98 -20.76 19.16
C ILE A 442 -14.94 -19.58 19.41
N ASN A 443 -14.64 -18.41 18.86
CA ASN A 443 -15.45 -17.22 19.04
C ASN A 443 -16.81 -17.31 18.33
N GLY A 444 -16.88 -18.03 17.22
CA GLY A 444 -18.13 -18.32 16.49
C GLY A 444 -18.98 -19.44 17.11
N THR A 445 -18.45 -20.20 18.07
CA THR A 445 -19.16 -21.33 18.70
C THR A 445 -20.17 -20.81 19.73
N LEU A 446 -21.47 -21.08 19.50
CA LEU A 446 -22.57 -20.64 20.38
C LEU A 446 -22.79 -21.57 21.58
N ASP A 447 -22.55 -22.87 21.42
CA ASP A 447 -22.68 -23.85 22.49
C ASP A 447 -21.53 -23.72 23.50
N GLN A 448 -21.87 -23.47 24.77
CA GLN A 448 -20.87 -23.17 25.80
C GLN A 448 -20.02 -24.40 26.16
N GLN A 449 -20.58 -25.61 26.08
CA GLN A 449 -19.83 -26.83 26.35
C GLN A 449 -18.83 -27.10 25.22
N GLU A 450 -19.28 -27.02 23.97
CA GLU A 450 -18.42 -27.16 22.80
C GLU A 450 -17.31 -26.09 22.79
N LYS A 451 -17.65 -24.84 23.13
CA LYS A 451 -16.67 -23.75 23.24
C LYS A 451 -15.62 -24.05 24.29
N SER A 452 -16.03 -24.53 25.47
CA SER A 452 -15.11 -24.94 26.54
C SER A 452 -14.17 -26.06 26.10
N ASP A 453 -14.71 -27.09 25.44
CA ASP A 453 -13.93 -28.23 24.94
C ASP A 453 -12.90 -27.80 23.87
N LYS A 454 -13.28 -26.87 22.98
CA LYS A 454 -12.37 -26.30 21.97
C LYS A 454 -11.27 -25.46 22.62
N ILE A 455 -11.59 -24.61 23.59
CA ILE A 455 -10.58 -23.82 24.34
C ILE A 455 -9.59 -24.75 25.04
N GLN A 456 -10.08 -25.80 25.69
CA GLN A 456 -9.22 -26.78 26.35
C GLN A 456 -8.28 -27.45 25.35
N LYS A 457 -8.79 -27.95 24.22
CA LYS A 457 -7.95 -28.56 23.17
C LYS A 457 -6.93 -27.59 22.58
N LEU A 458 -7.31 -26.33 22.37
CA LEU A 458 -6.40 -25.30 21.90
C LEU A 458 -5.21 -25.14 22.87
N ASN A 459 -5.49 -24.94 24.16
CA ASN A 459 -4.48 -24.66 25.18
C ASN A 459 -3.63 -25.89 25.54
N GLU A 460 -4.22 -27.08 25.63
CA GLU A 460 -3.52 -28.29 26.07
C GLU A 460 -2.81 -29.03 24.93
N THR A 461 -3.26 -28.87 23.68
CA THR A 461 -2.74 -29.65 22.54
C THR A 461 -2.14 -28.78 21.44
N TYR A 462 -2.87 -27.79 20.94
CA TYR A 462 -2.49 -27.12 19.69
C TYR A 462 -1.48 -25.99 19.90
N LEU A 463 -1.69 -25.10 20.87
CA LEU A 463 -0.75 -24.02 21.16
C LEU A 463 0.64 -24.51 21.60
N PRO A 464 0.77 -25.48 22.52
CA PRO A 464 2.08 -26.04 22.87
C PRO A 464 2.84 -26.61 21.66
N ARG A 465 2.12 -27.26 20.73
CA ARG A 465 2.70 -27.83 19.51
C ARG A 465 3.11 -26.81 18.47
N VAL A 466 2.63 -25.57 18.57
CA VAL A 466 2.97 -24.46 17.67
C VAL A 466 4.01 -23.56 18.31
N VAL A 467 3.75 -23.08 19.53
CA VAL A 467 4.59 -22.08 20.22
C VAL A 467 5.94 -22.68 20.62
N TYR A 468 5.99 -23.85 21.25
CA TYR A 468 7.26 -24.40 21.75
C TYR A 468 8.28 -24.67 20.65
N PRO A 469 7.94 -25.24 19.48
CA PRO A 469 8.89 -25.34 18.38
C PRO A 469 9.42 -23.98 17.88
N LEU A 470 8.58 -22.94 17.85
CA LEU A 470 8.99 -21.59 17.45
C LEU A 470 9.98 -20.99 18.46
N LEU A 471 9.71 -21.17 19.76
CA LEU A 471 10.62 -20.73 20.82
C LEU A 471 11.96 -21.48 20.78
N GLN A 472 11.93 -22.81 20.59
CA GLN A 472 13.14 -23.63 20.46
C GLN A 472 14.05 -23.21 19.30
N GLU A 473 13.48 -22.73 18.19
CA GLU A 473 14.26 -22.20 17.07
C GLU A 473 14.86 -20.82 17.37
N ILE A 474 14.09 -19.91 18.00
CA ILE A 474 14.56 -18.59 18.41
C ILE A 474 15.64 -18.66 19.49
N GLU A 475 15.55 -19.62 20.41
CA GLU A 475 16.53 -19.79 21.49
C GLU A 475 17.88 -20.35 21.01
N LYS A 476 17.99 -20.75 19.73
CA LYS A 476 19.28 -21.18 19.18
C LYS A 476 20.28 -20.02 19.22
N PRO A 477 21.54 -20.29 19.61
CA PRO A 477 22.56 -19.26 19.76
C PRO A 477 23.03 -18.68 18.43
N VAL A 478 22.76 -19.36 17.31
CA VAL A 478 23.14 -18.92 15.96
C VAL A 478 21.92 -19.04 15.06
N GLN A 479 21.50 -17.91 14.50
CA GLN A 479 20.44 -17.86 13.51
C GLN A 479 21.04 -18.02 12.11
N LYS A 480 20.69 -19.10 11.42
CA LYS A 480 21.26 -19.42 10.10
C LYS A 480 20.56 -18.74 8.94
N TYR A 481 19.28 -18.38 9.10
CA TYR A 481 18.44 -17.88 8.01
C TYR A 481 17.65 -16.68 8.47
N SER A 482 18.03 -15.47 8.03
CA SER A 482 17.43 -14.22 8.48
C SER A 482 15.91 -14.16 8.22
N SER A 483 15.49 -14.51 7.01
CA SER A 483 14.07 -14.55 6.60
C SER A 483 13.22 -15.48 7.49
N MET A 484 13.70 -16.69 7.76
CA MET A 484 13.01 -17.64 8.65
C MET A 484 12.87 -17.09 10.06
N THR A 485 13.92 -16.47 10.61
CA THR A 485 13.87 -15.83 11.94
C THR A 485 12.83 -14.72 12.00
N LYS A 486 12.77 -13.85 10.98
CA LYS A 486 11.73 -12.81 10.85
C LYS A 486 10.33 -13.43 10.82
N HIS A 487 10.14 -14.53 10.08
CA HIS A 487 8.86 -15.26 10.03
C HIS A 487 8.48 -15.83 11.41
N ILE A 488 9.43 -16.40 12.17
CA ILE A 488 9.15 -16.90 13.52
C ILE A 488 8.71 -15.76 14.43
N LEU A 489 9.45 -14.65 14.46
CA LEU A 489 9.13 -13.47 15.26
C LEU A 489 7.72 -12.94 14.95
N SER A 490 7.46 -12.67 13.66
CA SER A 490 6.15 -12.21 13.19
C SER A 490 5.02 -13.18 13.56
N SER A 491 5.27 -14.49 13.45
CA SER A 491 4.28 -15.52 13.80
C SER A 491 3.92 -15.51 15.27
N LEU A 492 4.89 -15.34 16.17
CA LEU A 492 4.63 -15.22 17.61
C LEU A 492 3.77 -13.99 17.93
N GLY A 493 4.07 -12.85 17.30
CA GLY A 493 3.28 -11.63 17.44
C GLY A 493 1.84 -11.80 16.94
N ASN A 494 1.67 -12.42 15.77
CA ASN A 494 0.36 -12.68 15.17
C ASN A 494 -0.48 -13.70 15.97
N ILE A 495 0.17 -14.71 16.56
CA ILE A 495 -0.47 -15.67 17.47
C ILE A 495 -1.01 -14.94 18.71
N ALA A 496 -0.19 -14.09 19.34
CA ALA A 496 -0.60 -13.31 20.50
C ALA A 496 -1.81 -12.41 20.19
N GLU A 497 -1.74 -11.70 19.05
CA GLU A 497 -2.81 -10.83 18.57
C GLU A 497 -4.11 -11.58 18.28
N SER A 498 -4.02 -12.78 17.69
CA SER A 498 -5.19 -13.58 17.31
C SER A 498 -5.94 -14.18 18.49
N LEU A 499 -5.23 -14.55 19.54
CA LEU A 499 -5.78 -15.25 20.71
C LEU A 499 -6.41 -14.30 21.74
N GLN A 500 -6.09 -13.02 21.66
CA GLN A 500 -6.47 -12.00 22.64
C GLN A 500 -6.03 -12.39 24.07
N THR A 501 -6.37 -11.55 25.05
CA THR A 501 -5.80 -11.60 26.40
C THR A 501 -5.98 -12.94 27.12
N GLU A 502 -7.13 -13.59 27.02
CA GLU A 502 -7.45 -14.75 27.87
C GLU A 502 -6.75 -16.05 27.44
N LEU A 503 -6.56 -16.26 26.14
CA LEU A 503 -6.06 -17.54 25.61
C LEU A 503 -4.53 -17.57 25.47
N PHE A 504 -3.89 -16.43 25.26
CA PHE A 504 -2.43 -16.36 25.11
C PHE A 504 -1.67 -16.28 26.45
N GLN A 505 -2.34 -15.81 27.52
CA GLN A 505 -1.72 -15.54 28.82
C GLN A 505 -0.84 -16.68 29.36
N PRO A 506 -1.20 -17.98 29.25
CA PRO A 506 -0.35 -19.07 29.75
C PRO A 506 1.04 -19.16 29.12
N PHE A 507 1.21 -18.65 27.90
CA PHE A 507 2.47 -18.69 27.14
C PHE A 507 3.21 -17.35 27.18
N CYS A 508 2.54 -16.28 27.60
CA CYS A 508 3.03 -14.92 27.45
C CYS A 508 4.38 -14.68 28.13
N THR A 509 4.54 -15.13 29.38
CA THR A 509 5.80 -14.95 30.11
C THR A 509 6.93 -15.67 29.40
N GLU A 510 6.77 -16.96 29.11
CA GLU A 510 7.78 -17.79 28.45
C GLU A 510 8.21 -17.20 27.09
N VAL A 511 7.25 -16.77 26.26
CA VAL A 511 7.55 -16.12 24.97
C VAL A 511 8.38 -14.86 25.16
N ILE A 512 8.04 -14.01 26.15
CA ILE A 512 8.83 -12.80 26.45
C ILE A 512 10.23 -13.17 26.92
N GLU A 513 10.39 -14.18 27.78
CA GLU A 513 11.71 -14.61 28.24
C GLU A 513 12.59 -15.07 27.08
N SER A 514 12.07 -15.92 26.19
CA SER A 514 12.79 -16.41 25.01
C SER A 514 13.16 -15.27 24.05
N LEU A 515 12.26 -14.31 23.82
CA LEU A 515 12.54 -13.15 22.96
C LEU A 515 13.56 -12.19 23.58
N CYS A 516 13.53 -11.98 24.90
CA CYS A 516 14.56 -11.20 25.59
C CYS A 516 15.93 -11.91 25.51
N LEU A 517 15.96 -13.23 25.71
CA LEU A 517 17.18 -14.04 25.56
C LEU A 517 17.72 -13.97 24.12
N PHE A 518 16.83 -13.97 23.13
CA PHE A 518 17.21 -13.78 21.73
C PHE A 518 17.94 -12.45 21.49
N VAL A 519 17.43 -11.35 22.06
CA VAL A 519 18.09 -10.03 21.99
C VAL A 519 19.46 -10.04 22.64
N GLU A 520 19.60 -10.72 23.77
CA GLU A 520 20.87 -10.83 24.48
C GLU A 520 21.91 -11.61 23.65
N ASN A 521 21.50 -12.74 23.08
CA ASN A 521 22.39 -13.62 22.31
C ASN A 521 22.74 -13.06 20.93
N ASN A 522 21.82 -12.30 20.31
CA ASN A 522 21.95 -11.84 18.92
C ASN A 522 22.13 -10.31 18.83
N TRP A 523 22.54 -9.64 19.90
CA TRP A 523 22.66 -8.17 19.94
C TRP A 523 23.46 -7.57 18.78
N LYS A 524 24.54 -8.23 18.35
CA LYS A 524 25.38 -7.78 17.24
C LYS A 524 24.68 -7.78 15.89
N SER A 525 23.75 -8.70 15.66
CA SER A 525 23.00 -8.81 14.40
C SER A 525 21.56 -8.32 14.55
N ILE A 526 21.28 -7.53 15.59
CA ILE A 526 19.91 -7.08 15.89
C ILE A 526 19.35 -6.16 14.80
N SER A 527 20.21 -5.51 14.02
CA SER A 527 19.86 -4.72 12.84
C SER A 527 19.03 -5.52 11.83
N ASN A 528 19.30 -6.83 11.68
CA ASN A 528 18.55 -7.71 10.77
C ASN A 528 17.11 -7.99 11.23
N TYR A 529 16.80 -7.81 12.52
CA TYR A 529 15.55 -8.28 13.13
C TYR A 529 14.80 -7.21 13.91
N GLY A 530 15.45 -6.07 14.19
CA GLY A 530 15.02 -5.10 15.20
C GLY A 530 13.60 -4.61 15.00
N VAL A 531 13.26 -4.20 13.78
CA VAL A 531 11.91 -3.73 13.43
C VAL A 531 10.86 -4.82 13.70
N VAL A 532 11.04 -6.03 13.15
CA VAL A 532 10.07 -7.13 13.30
C VAL A 532 9.94 -7.57 14.76
N LEU A 533 11.06 -7.64 15.47
CA LEU A 533 11.11 -7.99 16.89
C LEU A 533 10.36 -6.96 17.75
N ILE A 534 10.58 -5.67 17.55
CA ILE A 534 9.91 -4.61 18.29
C ILE A 534 8.39 -4.67 18.02
N HIS A 535 7.97 -4.80 16.77
CA HIS A 535 6.56 -4.98 16.43
C HIS A 535 5.95 -6.21 17.12
N THR A 536 6.71 -7.31 17.18
CA THR A 536 6.30 -8.54 17.88
C THR A 536 6.08 -8.30 19.36
N PHE A 537 7.02 -7.64 20.04
CA PHE A 537 6.85 -7.25 21.44
C PHE A 537 5.65 -6.34 21.65
N THR A 538 5.43 -5.34 20.79
CA THR A 538 4.28 -4.42 20.87
C THR A 538 2.95 -5.15 20.75
N LYS A 539 2.86 -6.15 19.86
CA LYS A 539 1.68 -7.01 19.76
C LYS A 539 1.44 -7.81 21.03
N ILE A 540 2.49 -8.40 21.60
CA ILE A 540 2.40 -9.20 22.83
C ILE A 540 2.01 -8.34 24.05
N VAL A 541 2.61 -7.15 24.19
CA VAL A 541 2.43 -6.26 25.36
C VAL A 541 0.97 -5.81 25.54
N LYS A 542 0.22 -5.63 24.46
CA LYS A 542 -1.21 -5.25 24.52
C LYS A 542 -2.07 -6.26 25.29
N PHE A 543 -1.60 -7.50 25.45
CA PHE A 543 -2.36 -8.60 26.03
C PHE A 543 -1.76 -9.13 27.34
N ILE A 544 -0.73 -8.49 27.89
CA ILE A 544 -0.12 -8.91 29.16
C ILE A 544 -1.08 -8.61 30.33
N GLN A 545 -1.51 -9.66 31.04
CA GLN A 545 -2.09 -9.52 32.39
C GLN A 545 -1.03 -9.77 33.46
N ASP A 546 -0.18 -8.76 33.69
CA ASP A 546 0.87 -8.81 34.71
C ASP A 546 0.65 -7.67 35.72
N PRO A 547 -0.05 -7.92 36.84
CA PRO A 547 -0.31 -6.91 37.85
C PRO A 547 0.95 -6.32 38.49
N GLU A 548 2.05 -7.08 38.51
CA GLU A 548 3.34 -6.65 39.06
C GLU A 548 4.21 -5.90 38.04
N GLY A 549 3.91 -6.05 36.74
CA GLY A 549 4.57 -5.33 35.66
C GLY A 549 5.94 -5.88 35.26
N LYS A 550 6.34 -7.07 35.73
CA LYS A 550 7.68 -7.65 35.48
C LYS A 550 7.93 -7.96 34.01
N SER A 551 6.93 -8.51 33.33
CA SER A 551 7.00 -8.85 31.91
C SER A 551 7.08 -7.59 31.05
N LEU A 552 6.31 -6.57 31.43
CA LEU A 552 6.33 -5.27 30.77
C LEU A 552 7.66 -4.53 30.98
N GLU A 553 8.20 -4.58 32.20
CA GLU A 553 9.51 -4.01 32.52
C GLU A 553 10.63 -4.61 31.65
N ARG A 554 10.61 -5.94 31.43
CA ARG A 554 11.59 -6.59 30.53
C ARG A 554 11.48 -6.11 29.09
N VAL A 555 10.26 -6.04 28.54
CA VAL A 555 10.04 -5.58 27.17
C VAL A 555 10.49 -4.13 27.00
N ILE A 556 10.08 -3.25 27.93
CA ILE A 556 10.51 -1.85 27.92
C ILE A 556 12.03 -1.75 28.08
N GLY A 557 12.65 -2.61 28.89
CA GLY A 557 14.10 -2.71 29.00
C GLY A 557 14.79 -3.03 27.67
N VAL A 558 14.19 -3.86 26.82
CA VAL A 558 14.67 -4.11 25.44
C VAL A 558 14.60 -2.84 24.60
N TYR A 559 13.49 -2.11 24.66
CA TYR A 559 13.35 -0.84 23.91
C TYR A 559 14.39 0.18 24.35
N PHE A 560 14.62 0.35 25.65
CA PHE A 560 15.69 1.24 26.13
C PHE A 560 17.08 0.75 25.76
N LYS A 561 17.32 -0.57 25.72
CA LYS A 561 18.59 -1.11 25.23
C LYS A 561 18.82 -0.71 23.77
N VAL A 562 17.78 -0.84 22.91
CA VAL A 562 17.80 -0.40 21.51
C VAL A 562 18.10 1.09 21.41
N LEU A 563 17.40 1.91 22.17
CA LEU A 563 17.53 3.37 22.14
C LEU A 563 18.89 3.89 22.64
N ASN A 564 19.42 3.30 23.71
CA ASN A 564 20.66 3.76 24.35
C ASN A 564 21.92 3.21 23.68
N ALA A 565 21.81 2.14 22.90
CA ALA A 565 22.94 1.45 22.31
C ALA A 565 22.88 1.42 20.76
N SER A 566 22.06 2.29 20.15
CA SER A 566 21.95 2.46 18.69
C SER A 566 23.32 2.68 18.03
N ASN A 567 24.19 3.50 18.64
CA ASN A 567 25.54 3.78 18.15
C ASN A 567 26.51 2.58 18.19
N SER A 568 26.11 1.47 18.82
CA SER A 568 26.92 0.25 18.96
C SER A 568 26.36 -0.95 18.20
N MET A 569 25.27 -0.76 17.44
CA MET A 569 24.72 -1.81 16.60
C MET A 569 25.63 -2.01 15.38
N GLU A 570 26.09 -3.25 15.20
CA GLU A 570 26.79 -3.64 13.98
C GLU A 570 25.73 -3.89 12.90
N LEU A 571 25.96 -3.35 11.70
CA LEU A 571 25.19 -3.73 10.54
C LEU A 571 25.81 -5.02 10.01
N ALA A 572 24.97 -6.02 9.73
CA ALA A 572 25.46 -7.26 9.17
C ALA A 572 26.07 -6.95 7.80
N GLU A 573 27.31 -7.42 7.55
CA GLU A 573 27.80 -7.56 6.18
C GLU A 573 26.76 -8.39 5.42
N LYS A 574 26.30 -7.92 4.24
CA LYS A 574 25.39 -8.68 3.39
C LYS A 574 25.91 -10.12 3.32
N ASP A 575 25.07 -11.09 3.68
CA ASP A 575 25.43 -12.51 3.70
C ASP A 575 26.05 -12.88 2.33
N GLN A 576 27.35 -13.17 2.31
CA GLN A 576 28.10 -13.62 1.12
C GLN A 576 27.78 -15.10 0.79
N ASP A 577 26.51 -15.45 0.65
CA ASP A 577 26.11 -16.79 0.24
C ASP A 577 25.37 -16.76 -1.11
N GLU A 578 26.17 -17.05 -2.15
CA GLU A 578 25.85 -17.56 -3.51
C GLU A 578 25.83 -16.58 -4.72
N ASP A 579 27.01 -16.53 -5.38
CA ASP A 579 27.20 -16.56 -6.84
C ASP A 579 27.03 -15.27 -7.69
N ASP A 580 27.46 -14.10 -7.19
CA ASP A 580 27.74 -12.96 -8.08
C ASP A 580 29.18 -12.99 -8.56
N GLY A 581 29.33 -13.38 -9.83
CA GLY A 581 30.57 -13.22 -10.57
C GLY A 581 30.88 -11.75 -10.74
N ASP A 582 32.14 -11.40 -10.49
CA ASP A 582 32.89 -10.25 -11.00
C ASP A 582 32.05 -9.15 -11.68
N ASP A 583 31.76 -8.07 -10.95
CA ASP A 583 32.01 -6.67 -11.36
C ASP A 583 31.33 -5.73 -10.34
N ASP A 584 32.14 -4.88 -9.68
CA ASP A 584 31.85 -3.47 -9.34
C ASP A 584 32.68 -2.98 -8.13
N GLU A 585 33.80 -2.33 -8.45
CA GLU A 585 34.73 -1.70 -7.50
C GLU A 585 34.36 -0.24 -7.14
N ASP A 586 33.13 0.25 -7.42
CA ASP A 586 32.84 1.70 -7.41
C ASP A 586 31.73 2.19 -6.44
N GLU A 587 31.39 1.46 -5.35
CA GLU A 587 30.39 1.93 -4.36
C GLU A 587 30.88 1.97 -2.89
N GLN A 588 31.84 2.85 -2.58
CA GLN A 588 32.18 3.19 -1.19
C GLN A 588 31.43 4.41 -0.63
N GLY A 589 30.70 5.15 -1.48
CA GLY A 589 29.95 6.36 -1.09
C GLY A 589 28.55 6.11 -0.54
N ASP A 590 27.78 5.21 -1.17
CA ASP A 590 26.35 5.05 -0.89
C ASP A 590 26.01 4.10 0.28
N LYS A 591 26.96 3.24 0.69
CA LYS A 591 26.74 2.30 1.79
C LYS A 591 26.45 2.98 3.13
N LYS A 592 27.11 4.10 3.45
CA LYS A 592 26.95 4.79 4.75
C LYS A 592 25.56 5.40 4.96
N ASN A 593 24.87 5.83 3.90
CA ASN A 593 23.54 6.40 4.03
C ASN A 593 22.51 5.30 4.31
N SER A 594 22.58 4.17 3.59
CA SER A 594 21.70 3.01 3.81
C SER A 594 21.79 2.43 5.23
N GLU A 595 22.98 2.48 5.84
CA GLU A 595 23.26 2.01 7.19
C GLU A 595 22.61 2.87 8.29
N SER A 596 22.61 4.19 8.10
CA SER A 596 21.97 5.16 9.01
C SER A 596 20.45 5.01 9.01
N ASP A 597 19.85 4.73 7.86
CA ASP A 597 18.40 4.63 7.70
C ASP A 597 17.82 3.40 8.40
N VAL A 598 18.52 2.26 8.35
CA VAL A 598 18.12 1.02 9.05
C VAL A 598 18.09 1.24 10.57
N ILE A 599 19.14 1.84 11.13
CA ILE A 599 19.21 2.12 12.58
C ILE A 599 18.13 3.13 12.97
N SER A 600 17.94 4.18 12.16
CA SER A 600 16.93 5.20 12.40
C SER A 600 15.51 4.62 12.39
N ASN A 601 15.21 3.71 11.46
CA ASN A 601 13.94 3.00 11.40
C ASN A 601 13.71 2.11 12.64
N ILE A 602 14.74 1.41 13.13
CA ILE A 602 14.67 0.61 14.36
C ILE A 602 14.37 1.52 15.57
N VAL A 603 15.09 2.65 15.68
CA VAL A 603 14.91 3.63 16.77
C VAL A 603 13.51 4.23 16.74
N PHE A 604 13.04 4.66 15.57
CA PHE A 604 11.69 5.18 15.38
C PHE A 604 10.63 4.14 15.79
N THR A 605 10.78 2.91 15.31
CA THR A 605 9.88 1.79 15.64
C THR A 605 9.82 1.53 17.15
N ALA A 606 10.96 1.64 17.86
CA ALA A 606 11.01 1.49 19.32
C ALA A 606 10.25 2.61 20.04
N ILE A 607 10.39 3.87 19.60
CA ILE A 607 9.71 5.03 20.21
C ILE A 607 8.20 4.93 20.00
N ASP A 608 7.75 4.64 18.76
CA ASP A 608 6.32 4.44 18.47
C ASP A 608 5.74 3.30 19.32
N SER A 609 6.47 2.18 19.41
CA SER A 609 6.09 1.03 20.23
C SER A 609 6.00 1.35 21.71
N MET A 610 6.91 2.17 22.24
CA MET A 610 6.85 2.68 23.62
C MET A 610 5.58 3.50 23.85
N THR A 611 5.20 4.36 22.91
CA THR A 611 3.96 5.15 22.98
C THR A 611 2.74 4.22 23.10
N GLN A 612 2.70 3.16 22.29
CA GLN A 612 1.63 2.16 22.33
C GLN A 612 1.58 1.34 23.64
N CYS A 613 2.68 1.27 24.38
CA CYS A 613 2.78 0.55 25.65
C CYS A 613 2.29 1.36 26.87
N ILE A 614 2.15 2.70 26.75
CA ILE A 614 1.77 3.57 27.87
C ILE A 614 0.47 3.10 28.57
N PRO A 615 -0.63 2.76 27.86
CA PRO A 615 -1.83 2.28 28.51
C PRO A 615 -1.58 1.03 29.37
N SER A 616 -0.76 0.09 28.89
CA SER A 616 -0.39 -1.12 29.65
C SER A 616 0.43 -0.79 30.90
N VAL A 617 1.35 0.18 30.82
CA VAL A 617 2.14 0.64 31.98
C VAL A 617 1.23 1.20 33.07
N LEU A 618 0.22 1.99 32.70
CA LEU A 618 -0.70 2.60 33.64
C LEU A 618 -1.61 1.59 34.36
N LEU A 619 -1.85 0.42 33.77
CA LEU A 619 -2.63 -0.67 34.36
C LEU A 619 -1.86 -1.48 35.43
N ILE A 620 -0.54 -1.29 35.58
CA ILE A 620 0.26 -1.95 36.62
C ILE A 620 -0.26 -1.56 38.01
N LYS A 621 -0.45 -2.54 38.90
CA LYS A 621 -0.92 -2.30 40.28
C LYS A 621 0.22 -1.93 41.24
N SER A 622 1.45 -2.35 40.93
CA SER A 622 2.65 -1.99 41.68
C SER A 622 3.04 -0.53 41.42
N GLU A 623 2.76 0.35 42.38
CA GLU A 623 3.06 1.78 42.28
C GLU A 623 4.56 2.05 42.09
N SER A 624 5.43 1.26 42.74
CA SER A 624 6.88 1.40 42.60
C SER A 624 7.35 1.08 41.18
N THR A 625 6.86 -0.03 40.59
CA THR A 625 7.23 -0.45 39.23
C THR A 625 6.70 0.54 38.21
N LYS A 626 5.43 0.97 38.37
CA LYS A 626 4.81 1.99 37.50
C LYS A 626 5.62 3.29 37.51
N THR A 627 5.95 3.80 38.69
CA THR A 627 6.74 5.02 38.87
C THR A 627 8.13 4.88 38.25
N GLN A 628 8.78 3.74 38.45
CA GLN A 628 10.10 3.46 37.87
C GLN A 628 10.07 3.49 36.34
N LEU A 629 9.08 2.83 35.71
CA LEU A 629 8.94 2.81 34.25
C LEU A 629 8.64 4.21 33.69
N ILE A 630 7.72 4.95 34.30
CA ILE A 630 7.43 6.33 33.89
C ILE A 630 8.69 7.20 33.99
N ASN A 631 9.45 7.07 35.08
CA ASN A 631 10.70 7.82 35.23
C ASN A 631 11.73 7.46 34.16
N GLN A 632 11.86 6.18 33.78
CA GLN A 632 12.76 5.78 32.69
C GLN A 632 12.38 6.44 31.35
N TYR A 633 11.08 6.52 31.03
CA TYR A 633 10.61 7.23 29.83
C TYR A 633 11.01 8.70 29.87
N ILE A 634 10.76 9.37 31.01
CA ILE A 634 11.08 10.78 31.15
C ILE A 634 12.58 11.03 31.15
N ASP A 635 13.38 10.21 31.81
CA ASP A 635 14.84 10.36 31.86
C ASP A 635 15.43 10.25 30.45
N TYR A 636 15.00 9.27 29.64
CA TYR A 636 15.38 9.16 28.23
C TYR A 636 14.97 10.39 27.41
N LEU A 637 13.72 10.83 27.54
CA LEU A 637 13.22 12.00 26.81
C LEU A 637 13.96 13.29 27.21
N LEU A 638 14.31 13.44 28.48
CA LEU A 638 15.07 14.59 28.99
C LEU A 638 16.54 14.57 28.56
N GLU A 639 17.10 13.38 28.33
CA GLU A 639 18.47 13.24 27.80
C GLU A 639 18.52 13.61 26.31
N LYS A 640 17.44 13.37 25.57
CA LYS A 640 17.39 13.58 24.12
C LYS A 640 16.84 14.95 23.71
N ILE A 641 15.68 15.36 24.23
CA ILE A 641 15.00 16.60 23.79
C ILE A 641 15.78 17.80 24.28
N GLY A 642 16.03 18.79 23.41
CA GLY A 642 16.69 20.03 23.83
C GLY A 642 18.22 19.92 24.01
N THR A 643 18.85 18.80 23.65
CA THR A 643 20.28 18.53 23.90
C THR A 643 21.10 18.13 22.68
N GLU A 644 20.55 17.33 21.77
CA GLU A 644 21.22 16.87 20.55
C GLU A 644 20.77 17.68 19.33
N GLU A 645 21.74 18.14 18.53
CA GLU A 645 21.51 18.81 17.25
C GLU A 645 20.85 17.84 16.27
N VAL A 646 19.90 18.33 15.48
CA VAL A 646 19.19 17.54 14.46
C VAL A 646 19.76 17.96 13.13
N ILE A 647 20.58 17.09 12.54
CA ILE A 647 21.38 17.39 11.35
C ILE A 647 20.77 16.72 10.11
N PHE A 648 20.16 15.54 10.27
CA PHE A 648 19.57 14.76 9.18
C PHE A 648 18.05 14.62 9.31
N ASP A 649 17.36 14.37 8.19
CA ASP A 649 15.90 14.15 8.18
C ASP A 649 15.46 12.98 9.07
N ALA A 650 16.26 11.91 9.14
CA ALA A 650 16.01 10.78 10.03
C ALA A 650 16.00 11.20 11.52
N ASP A 651 16.93 12.07 11.94
CA ASP A 651 16.98 12.62 13.30
C ASP A 651 15.74 13.49 13.58
N ARG A 652 15.26 14.21 12.56
CA ARG A 652 14.04 15.02 12.65
C ARG A 652 12.82 14.13 12.92
N PHE A 653 12.64 13.04 12.17
CA PHE A 653 11.54 12.09 12.40
C PHE A 653 11.60 11.45 13.80
N ILE A 654 12.78 11.03 14.24
CA ILE A 654 13.00 10.51 15.59
C ILE A 654 12.61 11.56 16.64
N ARG A 655 12.99 12.82 16.43
CA ARG A 655 12.66 13.92 17.33
C ARG A 655 11.16 14.18 17.43
N LEU A 656 10.44 14.14 16.30
CA LEU A 656 8.99 14.27 16.27
C LEU A 656 8.34 13.16 17.11
N ALA A 657 8.77 11.91 16.93
CA ALA A 657 8.26 10.76 17.68
C ALA A 657 8.53 10.90 19.19
N GLN A 658 9.70 11.42 19.60
CA GLN A 658 10.01 11.67 21.02
C GLN A 658 9.11 12.75 21.63
N LEU A 659 8.82 13.83 20.90
CA LEU A 659 7.91 14.89 21.35
C LEU A 659 6.47 14.36 21.50
N ASP A 660 6.02 13.53 20.57
CA ASP A 660 4.71 12.88 20.67
C ASP A 660 4.66 11.87 21.83
N LEU A 661 5.72 11.08 22.05
CA LEU A 661 5.82 10.19 23.21
C LEU A 661 5.71 10.97 24.53
N LEU A 662 6.42 12.10 24.65
CA LEU A 662 6.34 12.98 25.82
C LEU A 662 4.91 13.49 26.04
N LYS A 663 4.26 13.97 24.98
CA LYS A 663 2.88 14.46 25.04
C LYS A 663 1.92 13.35 25.48
N GLU A 664 2.00 12.17 24.87
CA GLU A 664 1.10 11.05 25.17
C GLU A 664 1.27 10.52 26.60
N LEU A 665 2.48 10.55 27.17
CA LEU A 665 2.69 10.26 28.60
C LEU A 665 1.84 11.17 29.50
N PHE A 666 1.78 12.47 29.21
CA PHE A 666 0.97 13.40 29.99
C PHE A 666 -0.53 13.21 29.76
N VAL A 667 -0.95 12.95 28.51
CA VAL A 667 -2.37 12.74 28.17
C VAL A 667 -2.91 11.47 28.84
N ALA A 668 -2.13 10.38 28.82
CA ALA A 668 -2.58 9.10 29.35
C ALA A 668 -2.54 9.04 30.89
N THR A 669 -1.63 9.78 31.53
CA THR A 669 -1.46 9.75 33.00
C THR A 669 -2.65 10.43 33.71
N SER A 670 -3.27 9.73 34.67
CA SER A 670 -4.42 10.28 35.40
C SER A 670 -4.03 11.49 36.29
N LYS A 671 -4.99 12.36 36.62
CA LYS A 671 -4.75 13.52 37.51
C LYS A 671 -4.11 13.19 38.87
N GLN A 672 -4.28 11.95 39.35
CA GLN A 672 -3.68 11.49 40.61
C GLN A 672 -2.22 11.07 40.43
N GLU A 673 -1.88 10.52 39.27
CA GLU A 673 -0.55 10.04 38.88
C GLU A 673 0.33 11.16 38.26
N ILE A 674 -0.28 12.28 37.82
CA ILE A 674 0.42 13.50 37.38
C ILE A 674 1.41 14.02 38.44
N ASN A 675 1.22 13.68 39.72
CA ASN A 675 2.17 14.04 40.78
C ASN A 675 3.58 13.45 40.55
N ILE A 676 3.69 12.28 39.90
CA ILE A 676 4.98 11.69 39.51
C ILE A 676 5.67 12.59 38.49
N LEU A 677 4.95 12.95 37.43
CA LEU A 677 5.45 13.80 36.33
C LEU A 677 5.70 15.25 36.78
N THR A 678 4.92 15.74 37.73
CA THR A 678 5.00 17.10 38.29
C THR A 678 6.38 17.39 38.88
N ASN A 679 7.00 16.42 39.55
CA ASN A 679 8.32 16.60 40.15
C ASN A 679 9.43 16.83 39.11
N LEU A 680 9.16 16.50 37.84
CA LEU A 680 10.07 16.65 36.71
C LEU A 680 9.64 17.78 35.76
N LEU A 681 8.52 18.45 36.04
CA LEU A 681 7.94 19.50 35.20
C LEU A 681 8.94 20.61 34.89
N ASP A 682 9.72 21.04 35.89
CA ASP A 682 10.74 22.06 35.69
C ASP A 682 11.79 21.62 34.66
N LYS A 683 12.23 20.35 34.70
CA LYS A 683 13.19 19.82 33.72
C LYS A 683 12.57 19.72 32.32
N ILE A 684 11.31 19.30 32.23
CA ILE A 684 10.59 19.14 30.97
C ILE A 684 10.38 20.51 30.28
N VAL A 685 9.94 21.52 31.03
CA VAL A 685 9.81 22.90 30.53
C VAL A 685 11.15 23.43 30.04
N LYS A 686 12.23 23.14 30.76
CA LYS A 686 13.58 23.53 30.35
C LYS A 686 13.97 22.89 29.02
N GLN A 687 13.72 21.59 28.82
CA GLN A 687 14.09 20.92 27.57
C GLN A 687 13.22 21.36 26.38
N LEU A 688 11.91 21.56 26.56
CA LEU A 688 11.06 22.11 25.51
C LEU A 688 11.46 23.55 25.12
N PHE A 689 11.95 24.34 26.08
CA PHE A 689 12.51 25.66 25.81
C PHE A 689 13.80 25.58 24.98
N TYR A 690 14.70 24.64 25.29
CA TYR A 690 15.91 24.43 24.50
C TYR A 690 15.64 23.86 23.12
N GLU A 691 14.67 22.97 23.01
CA GLU A 691 14.21 22.42 21.74
C GLU A 691 13.73 23.52 20.78
N LEU A 692 12.91 24.47 21.26
CA LEU A 692 12.48 25.61 20.46
C LEU A 692 13.62 26.54 20.04
N ILE A 693 14.64 26.69 20.89
CA ILE A 693 15.84 27.45 20.53
C ILE A 693 16.58 26.76 19.38
N MET A 694 16.76 25.44 19.46
CA MET A 694 17.41 24.68 18.39
C MET A 694 16.61 24.72 17.08
N ILE A 695 15.29 24.58 17.14
CA ILE A 695 14.44 24.72 15.95
C ILE A 695 14.60 26.12 15.33
N GLN A 696 14.65 27.18 16.15
CA GLN A 696 14.83 28.54 15.64
C GLN A 696 16.21 28.72 15.01
N ILE A 697 17.26 28.12 15.58
CA ILE A 697 18.60 28.12 14.98
C ILE A 697 18.58 27.40 13.63
N GLY A 698 17.96 26.21 13.54
CA GLY A 698 17.81 25.48 12.28
C GLY A 698 17.05 26.28 11.21
N ILE A 699 16.00 27.00 11.60
CA ILE A 699 15.28 27.92 10.67
C ILE A 699 16.20 29.04 10.19
N ASP A 700 16.99 29.64 11.09
CA ASP A 700 17.91 30.73 10.74
C ASP A 700 19.07 30.26 9.84
N LEU A 701 19.50 29.01 10.00
CA LEU A 701 20.54 28.36 9.19
C LEU A 701 20.00 27.80 7.85
N GLY A 702 18.67 27.71 7.70
CA GLY A 702 18.02 27.12 6.53
C GLY A 702 18.00 25.59 6.53
N GLU A 703 18.25 24.97 7.67
CA GLU A 703 18.25 23.52 7.91
C GLU A 703 16.85 22.99 8.29
N GLU A 704 15.92 23.88 8.68
CA GLU A 704 14.53 23.56 8.96
C GLU A 704 13.60 24.31 7.99
N GLU A 705 12.75 23.57 7.28
CA GLU A 705 11.83 24.13 6.30
C GLU A 705 10.61 24.81 6.96
N LEU A 706 10.18 25.91 6.32
CA LEU A 706 8.91 26.57 6.58
C LEU A 706 7.97 26.27 5.42
N ASP A 707 6.74 25.84 5.74
CA ASP A 707 5.72 25.63 4.72
C ASP A 707 5.25 26.96 4.08
N ALA A 708 4.37 26.86 3.08
CA ALA A 708 3.80 28.03 2.39
C ALA A 708 3.06 29.02 3.31
N ASN A 709 2.75 28.63 4.55
CA ASN A 709 2.06 29.42 5.57
C ASN A 709 3.01 29.88 6.71
N ASN A 710 4.34 29.70 6.56
CA ASN A 710 5.37 29.94 7.58
C ASN A 710 5.24 29.06 8.84
N HIS A 711 4.70 27.86 8.71
CA HIS A 711 4.70 26.85 9.77
C HIS A 711 5.92 25.95 9.66
N ASN A 712 6.47 25.56 10.81
CA ASN A 712 7.47 24.49 10.90
C ASN A 712 6.85 23.35 11.70
N GLN A 713 6.85 22.14 11.11
CA GLN A 713 6.19 20.97 11.67
C GLN A 713 6.69 20.61 13.08
N ARG A 714 8.02 20.61 13.28
CA ARG A 714 8.64 20.29 14.58
C ARG A 714 8.33 21.35 15.63
N LYS A 715 8.32 22.62 15.24
CA LYS A 715 7.89 23.74 16.09
C LYS A 715 6.44 23.56 16.55
N ASP A 716 5.54 23.26 15.62
CA ASP A 716 4.11 23.10 15.92
C ASP A 716 3.85 21.91 16.85
N ILE A 717 4.54 20.78 16.62
CA ILE A 717 4.47 19.60 17.49
C ILE A 717 5.03 19.90 18.89
N CYS A 718 6.18 20.59 18.98
CA CYS A 718 6.77 21.00 20.25
C CYS A 718 5.83 21.93 21.05
N LEU A 719 5.23 22.94 20.39
CA LEU A 719 4.28 23.85 21.02
C LEU A 719 2.98 23.16 21.43
N ASN A 720 2.50 22.21 20.62
CA ASN A 720 1.32 21.40 20.96
C ASN A 720 1.59 20.51 22.18
N CYS A 721 2.76 19.87 22.25
CA CYS A 721 3.22 19.11 23.41
C CYS A 721 3.22 20.01 24.66
N PHE A 722 3.86 21.18 24.59
CA PHE A 722 3.90 22.13 25.71
C PHE A 722 2.49 22.59 26.13
N SER A 723 1.65 23.01 25.18
CA SER A 723 0.28 23.46 25.45
C SER A 723 -0.55 22.37 26.14
N THR A 724 -0.38 21.12 25.73
CA THR A 724 -1.05 19.96 26.32
C THR A 724 -0.62 19.76 27.77
N ILE A 725 0.69 19.77 28.04
CA ILE A 725 1.25 19.65 29.40
C ILE A 725 0.68 20.76 30.30
N VAL A 726 0.72 22.01 29.84
CA VAL A 726 0.22 23.18 30.58
C VAL A 726 -1.26 23.07 30.93
N LYS A 727 -2.10 22.54 30.01
CA LYS A 727 -3.54 22.36 30.25
C LYS A 727 -3.83 21.32 31.32
N LEU A 728 -2.92 20.35 31.53
CA LEU A 728 -3.12 19.22 32.44
C LEU A 728 -2.60 19.49 33.86
N VAL A 729 -1.71 20.47 34.04
CA VAL A 729 -1.19 20.87 35.36
C VAL A 729 -2.11 21.88 36.07
N SER A 730 -1.94 22.03 37.38
CA SER A 730 -2.74 22.95 38.20
C SER A 730 -2.47 24.42 37.87
N ALA A 731 -3.42 25.30 38.24
CA ALA A 731 -3.27 26.74 38.04
C ALA A 731 -2.04 27.33 38.73
N GLN A 732 -1.66 26.82 39.91
CA GLN A 732 -0.46 27.25 40.63
C GLN A 732 0.83 26.84 39.90
N GLN A 733 0.87 25.64 39.31
CA GLN A 733 1.99 25.18 38.50
C GLN A 733 2.13 26.00 37.21
N ARG A 734 1.02 26.35 36.53
CA ARG A 734 1.05 27.24 35.35
C ARG A 734 1.70 28.59 35.64
N GLN A 735 1.41 29.16 36.81
CA GLN A 735 2.07 30.40 37.26
C GLN A 735 3.57 30.20 37.49
N SER A 736 3.97 29.05 38.07
CA SER A 736 5.38 28.68 38.25
C SER A 736 6.11 28.54 36.90
N ILE A 737 5.49 27.88 35.91
CA ILE A 737 6.04 27.71 34.55
C ILE A 737 6.32 29.06 33.89
N SER A 738 5.40 30.03 34.01
CA SER A 738 5.63 31.39 33.49
C SER A 738 6.86 32.06 34.13
N GLY A 739 7.01 31.92 35.44
CA GLY A 739 8.19 32.41 36.17
C GLY A 739 9.47 31.73 35.71
N GLN A 740 9.42 30.42 35.46
CA GLN A 740 10.54 29.62 35.01
C GLN A 740 10.99 29.99 33.58
N ILE A 741 10.07 30.14 32.63
CA ILE A 741 10.40 30.58 31.26
C ILE A 741 11.10 31.94 31.29
N ASN A 742 10.64 32.85 32.15
CA ASN A 742 11.26 34.16 32.33
C ASN A 742 12.67 34.10 32.95
N GLN A 743 12.97 33.08 33.75
CA GLN A 743 14.30 32.83 34.31
C GLN A 743 15.22 32.15 33.30
N LEU A 744 14.72 31.17 32.55
CA LEU A 744 15.48 30.48 31.50
C LEU A 744 15.98 31.46 30.43
N ALA A 745 15.14 32.42 30.03
CA ALA A 745 15.52 33.47 29.08
C ALA A 745 16.58 34.46 29.61
N LYS A 746 16.97 34.38 30.89
CA LYS A 746 17.98 35.25 31.52
C LYS A 746 19.27 34.51 31.90
N ASN A 747 19.25 33.17 31.84
CA ASN A 747 20.39 32.35 32.23
C ASN A 747 21.30 32.10 31.02
N PRO A 748 22.62 31.99 31.23
CA PRO A 748 23.53 31.55 30.17
C PRO A 748 23.14 30.13 29.73
N LEU A 749 23.01 29.95 28.41
CA LEU A 749 22.73 28.66 27.80
C LEU A 749 23.94 27.71 27.91
N PRO A 750 23.74 26.38 27.75
CA PRO A 750 24.85 25.44 27.58
C PRO A 750 25.85 25.94 26.53
N SER A 751 27.15 25.80 26.80
CA SER A 751 28.24 26.26 25.93
C SER A 751 28.28 25.60 24.54
N THR A 752 27.40 24.61 24.31
CA THR A 752 27.22 23.88 23.05
C THR A 752 26.25 24.56 22.08
N LEU A 753 25.53 25.61 22.50
CA LEU A 753 24.56 26.33 21.66
C LEU A 753 25.12 27.73 21.32
N GLU A 754 25.63 27.94 20.11
CA GLU A 754 25.95 29.27 19.59
C GLU A 754 24.65 30.00 19.23
N THR A 755 24.06 30.72 20.19
CA THR A 755 22.72 31.33 20.01
C THR A 755 22.77 32.84 19.97
N THR A 756 21.87 33.46 19.20
CA THR A 756 21.60 34.89 19.30
C THR A 756 20.56 35.18 20.40
N ASP A 757 20.62 36.36 21.02
CA ASP A 757 19.58 36.83 21.97
C ASP A 757 18.15 36.82 21.37
N ILE A 758 18.07 36.85 20.03
CA ILE A 758 16.83 36.83 19.25
C ILE A 758 16.15 35.45 19.35
N ASN A 759 16.92 34.36 19.31
CA ASN A 759 16.37 32.99 19.32
C ASN A 759 15.77 32.65 20.69
N ILE A 760 16.40 33.14 21.76
CA ILE A 760 15.89 33.07 23.13
C ILE A 760 14.57 33.85 23.26
N ALA A 761 14.49 35.03 22.64
CA ALA A 761 13.29 35.87 22.66
C ALA A 761 12.12 35.22 21.91
N TYR A 762 12.36 34.54 20.79
CA TYR A 762 11.34 33.79 20.05
C TYR A 762 10.82 32.59 20.85
N ALA A 763 11.70 31.72 21.35
CA ALA A 763 11.29 30.57 22.17
C ALA A 763 10.48 31.01 23.41
N LYS A 764 10.91 32.09 24.06
CA LYS A 764 10.19 32.69 25.18
C LYS A 764 8.78 33.15 24.77
N LYS A 765 8.68 33.90 23.67
CA LYS A 765 7.40 34.44 23.18
C LYS A 765 6.43 33.30 22.87
N ASP A 766 6.91 32.27 22.16
CA ASP A 766 6.07 31.18 21.70
C ASP A 766 5.57 30.32 22.86
N LEU A 767 6.42 29.96 23.84
CA LEU A 767 5.96 29.24 25.04
C LEU A 767 5.00 30.07 25.90
N LEU A 768 5.28 31.36 26.11
CA LEU A 768 4.38 32.23 26.89
C LEU A 768 3.02 32.41 26.21
N SER A 769 2.93 32.30 24.88
CA SER A 769 1.66 32.34 24.16
C SER A 769 0.77 31.12 24.37
N CYS A 770 1.35 30.01 24.87
CA CYS A 770 0.66 28.77 25.15
C CYS A 770 0.12 28.65 26.59
N LEU A 771 0.49 29.58 27.48
CA LEU A 771 0.02 29.68 28.87
C LEU A 771 -1.29 30.48 28.96
#